data_AF-A0A9Q0IFH7-F1
#
_entry.id   AF-A0A9Q0IFH7-F1
#
_cell.length_a   1.000
_cell.length_b   1.000
_cell.length_c   1.000
_cell.angle_alpha   90.00
_cell.angle_beta   90.00
_cell.angle_gamma   90.00
#
_symmetry.space_group_name_H-M   'P 1'
#
loop_
_entity.id
_entity.type
_entity.pdbx_description
1 polymer ?
#
loop_
_entity_poly.entity_id
_entity_poly.type
_entity_poly.pdbx_seq_one_letter_code
_entity_poly.pdbx_strand_id
1 'polypeptide(L)'
;MVSAIGNDGPLYGTLNNPADQMDVIGVGGIDFEDNIARFSSRGMTTWELPGGYGRVKPDIVTYGSGVRGSGLKEGCRSLSGTSVASPVVAGAVTLLASTVLNRELVNPASMKQALIASARRLPGANMFEQGHGKLDLIRAYQILNSYRPQASLSPNYIDLTECPYMWPYCSQPIYYGGMPTIVNVTILNGMGVTGRILDKPVWQPYLPQNGDHIDVAMSYSAVLWPWAGYLAISISVAKKAASWEGVAQGHVMITVVSPAENDSEVGGELTSTVKLPIKVKIVPTPPRSKRVLWDQYHNLRYPPGYFPRDNLRMKNDPLDWNGDHIHTNFRDMYQHLRSMGYFVEVLGAPITCFDGSQYGTLLMVDSEEEYFPEEITKLRRDIDNGLSLIVFSDWYNTSVMRKVKFYDENTRQWWMPDTGGANVPALNELLSVWGMAFSDGLYEGDFTMADHDMYYASGCSIARFPEDGIVIAKSLKDQGLEVLKQETAVVEGVPILGLYQTPSDGGGRIALYGDSNCIDDSHRQKDCFWMLDALLQYTSYSMTPPSLVHSHSRVAPPTGTDRPLPQRLEGNHLYRYSKVLEAHLGDPKPRPLPACPHLSWAKPQPLNETAPSNLWKHQKLLSVDLDKVALPNVRPYRPQVRPLSPGESGAWDIPGGIMPGRYNQEVGQTIPVFAFLGAMVVLSFFVVQLTKAKSKPKRKKPRVKRPTYLQQQSTTSSSSTTITTHTGKNPTV
;
A
#
# COMPACT_ATOMS: atom_id res chain seq x y z
N MET A 1 1.32 1.82 24.43
CA MET A 1 1.12 3.15 23.82
C MET A 1 -0.18 3.14 23.01
N VAL A 2 -0.83 4.30 22.82
CA VAL A 2 -1.97 4.47 21.88
C VAL A 2 -1.53 5.46 20.80
N SER A 3 -1.75 5.15 19.52
CA SER A 3 -1.33 6.01 18.41
C SER A 3 -2.36 6.02 17.28
N ALA A 4 -2.40 7.13 16.55
CA ALA A 4 -3.22 7.31 15.35
C ALA A 4 -2.62 6.51 14.18
N ILE A 5 -3.44 5.80 13.41
CA ILE A 5 -2.95 4.91 12.35
C ILE A 5 -2.40 5.63 11.10
N GLY A 6 -2.70 6.92 10.93
CA GLY A 6 -2.36 7.73 9.76
C GLY A 6 -3.59 8.41 9.15
N ASN A 7 -3.41 9.38 8.26
CA ASN A 7 -4.50 10.14 7.63
C ASN A 7 -4.47 10.07 6.09
N ASP A 8 -3.80 9.05 5.59
CA ASP A 8 -3.33 8.94 4.21
C ASP A 8 -4.18 7.93 3.41
N GLY A 9 -5.31 7.51 3.99
CA GLY A 9 -6.33 6.71 3.32
C GLY A 9 -7.11 7.49 2.23
N PRO A 10 -7.81 6.78 1.33
CA PRO A 10 -8.25 5.39 1.46
C PRO A 10 -7.30 4.36 0.84
N LEU A 11 -6.15 4.78 0.32
CA LEU A 11 -5.13 3.90 -0.26
C LEU A 11 -4.62 2.89 0.80
N TYR A 12 -4.27 1.69 0.37
CA TYR A 12 -3.77 0.63 1.24
C TYR A 12 -2.24 0.67 1.37
N GLY A 13 -1.71 0.17 2.49
CA GLY A 13 -0.27 0.21 2.81
C GLY A 13 0.15 1.53 3.48
N THR A 14 -0.81 2.37 3.84
CA THR A 14 -0.62 3.76 4.31
C THR A 14 -0.47 3.90 5.83
N LEU A 15 0.00 2.85 6.51
CA LEU A 15 0.02 2.79 7.97
C LEU A 15 1.25 3.50 8.55
N ASN A 16 1.04 4.37 9.54
CA ASN A 16 2.11 5.23 10.04
C ASN A 16 2.73 4.68 11.33
N ASN A 17 4.06 4.73 11.42
CA ASN A 17 4.77 4.44 12.67
C ASN A 17 4.45 5.52 13.73
N PRO A 18 4.26 5.18 15.02
CA PRO A 18 4.40 3.86 15.65
C PRO A 18 3.10 3.05 15.76
N ALA A 19 2.00 3.45 15.12
CA ALA A 19 0.72 2.74 15.24
C ALA A 19 0.72 1.35 14.57
N ASP A 20 1.64 1.13 13.63
CA ASP A 20 1.94 -0.14 12.95
C ASP A 20 2.59 -1.22 13.84
N GLN A 21 3.18 -0.86 14.98
CA GLN A 21 3.92 -1.77 15.87
C GLN A 21 3.00 -2.72 16.66
N MET A 22 3.51 -3.92 16.98
CA MET A 22 2.72 -5.01 17.58
C MET A 22 2.15 -4.69 18.98
N ASP A 23 2.92 -4.01 19.82
CA ASP A 23 2.58 -3.67 21.21
C ASP A 23 1.80 -2.34 21.34
N VAL A 24 1.81 -1.51 20.29
CA VAL A 24 1.07 -0.25 20.21
C VAL A 24 -0.39 -0.53 19.86
N ILE A 25 -1.31 0.21 20.49
CA ILE A 25 -2.73 0.24 20.12
C ILE A 25 -2.87 1.27 18.98
N GLY A 26 -2.92 0.78 17.74
CA GLY A 26 -3.15 1.59 16.54
C GLY A 26 -4.63 1.84 16.33
N VAL A 27 -5.01 3.11 16.16
CA VAL A 27 -6.41 3.55 16.14
C VAL A 27 -6.78 4.17 14.79
N GLY A 28 -7.75 3.55 14.11
CA GLY A 28 -8.39 4.12 12.91
C GLY A 28 -9.63 4.96 13.21
N GLY A 29 -10.07 5.72 12.21
CA GLY A 29 -11.17 6.68 12.31
C GLY A 29 -12.44 6.23 11.59
N ILE A 30 -13.60 6.42 12.24
CA ILE A 30 -14.94 6.30 11.63
C ILE A 30 -15.74 7.61 11.70
N ASP A 31 -16.79 7.71 10.90
CA ASP A 31 -17.85 8.71 11.03
C ASP A 31 -18.92 8.31 12.06
N PHE A 32 -19.99 9.11 12.19
CA PHE A 32 -21.08 8.84 13.14
C PHE A 32 -22.08 7.80 12.61
N GLU A 33 -22.02 7.52 11.32
CA GLU A 33 -22.79 6.55 10.55
C GLU A 33 -22.17 5.14 10.57
N ASP A 34 -21.05 4.96 11.29
CA ASP A 34 -20.28 3.72 11.42
C ASP A 34 -19.50 3.27 10.16
N ASN A 35 -19.21 4.19 9.23
CA ASN A 35 -18.33 3.92 8.08
C ASN A 35 -16.87 4.26 8.40
N ILE A 36 -15.92 3.56 7.74
CA ILE A 36 -14.50 3.90 7.80
C ILE A 36 -14.29 5.27 7.15
N ALA A 37 -13.80 6.23 7.94
CA ALA A 37 -13.59 7.59 7.45
C ALA A 37 -12.55 7.57 6.32
N ARG A 38 -12.82 8.29 5.22
CA ARG A 38 -12.01 8.21 3.98
C ARG A 38 -10.52 8.41 4.22
N PHE A 39 -10.15 9.41 5.03
CA PHE A 39 -8.77 9.70 5.40
C PHE A 39 -8.10 8.62 6.27
N SER A 40 -8.84 7.73 6.94
CA SER A 40 -8.22 6.75 7.84
C SER A 40 -7.32 5.82 7.03
N SER A 41 -6.02 5.86 7.32
CA SER A 41 -5.02 4.93 6.82
C SER A 41 -5.42 3.49 7.11
N ARG A 42 -5.06 2.59 6.18
CA ARG A 42 -5.55 1.21 6.13
C ARG A 42 -4.63 0.30 5.30
N GLY A 43 -4.93 -0.98 5.30
CA GLY A 43 -4.13 -2.02 4.67
C GLY A 43 -3.30 -2.80 5.69
N MET A 44 -2.50 -3.73 5.18
CA MET A 44 -1.56 -4.50 6.00
C MET A 44 -0.26 -3.72 6.27
N THR A 45 0.47 -4.09 7.32
CA THR A 45 1.80 -3.53 7.56
C THR A 45 2.80 -3.98 6.50
N THR A 46 3.59 -3.04 5.96
CA THR A 46 4.65 -3.33 4.98
C THR A 46 5.93 -3.90 5.62
N TRP A 47 6.04 -3.88 6.96
CA TRP A 47 7.19 -4.38 7.72
C TRP A 47 7.60 -5.82 7.38
N GLU A 48 6.63 -6.70 7.12
CA GLU A 48 6.85 -8.12 6.84
C GLU A 48 7.24 -8.41 5.38
N LEU A 49 7.23 -7.40 4.50
CA LEU A 49 7.65 -7.56 3.11
C LEU A 49 9.17 -7.83 3.00
N PRO A 50 9.63 -8.68 2.06
CA PRO A 50 8.85 -9.46 1.10
C PRO A 50 8.35 -10.82 1.66
N GLY A 51 8.59 -11.12 2.94
CA GLY A 51 8.39 -12.45 3.56
C GLY A 51 6.98 -12.79 4.02
N GLY A 52 5.97 -11.96 3.77
CA GLY A 52 4.57 -12.24 4.13
C GLY A 52 3.62 -11.08 3.85
N TYR A 53 2.32 -11.33 4.08
CA TYR A 53 1.20 -10.45 3.66
C TYR A 53 0.91 -9.35 4.71
N GLY A 54 1.93 -8.89 5.45
CA GLY A 54 1.78 -7.95 6.57
C GLY A 54 0.97 -8.45 7.77
N ARG A 55 0.80 -7.60 8.79
CA ARG A 55 0.00 -7.82 10.01
C ARG A 55 -1.29 -7.01 9.99
N VAL A 56 -2.29 -7.49 10.73
CA VAL A 56 -3.58 -6.79 10.91
C VAL A 56 -3.41 -5.51 11.70
N LYS A 57 -3.70 -4.38 11.06
CA LYS A 57 -3.81 -3.03 11.63
C LYS A 57 -4.93 -2.26 10.88
N PRO A 58 -5.56 -1.22 11.47
CA PRO A 58 -5.46 -0.80 12.89
C PRO A 58 -5.90 -1.91 13.85
N ASP A 59 -5.70 -1.73 15.16
CA ASP A 59 -6.18 -2.73 16.13
C ASP A 59 -7.70 -2.57 16.37
N ILE A 60 -8.16 -1.33 16.46
CA ILE A 60 -9.57 -0.94 16.61
C ILE A 60 -9.83 0.39 15.90
N VAL A 61 -11.11 0.72 15.70
CA VAL A 61 -11.54 2.03 15.22
C VAL A 61 -12.45 2.75 16.20
N THR A 62 -12.48 4.08 16.16
CA THR A 62 -13.43 4.91 16.91
C THR A 62 -13.74 6.20 16.15
N TYR A 63 -14.70 6.99 16.63
CA TYR A 63 -15.09 8.24 16.00
C TYR A 63 -13.87 9.14 15.79
N GLY A 64 -13.60 9.45 14.52
CA GLY A 64 -12.50 10.29 14.08
C GLY A 64 -12.92 11.35 13.07
N SER A 65 -14.15 11.29 12.54
CA SER A 65 -14.72 12.31 11.66
C SER A 65 -15.75 13.16 12.41
N GLY A 66 -15.68 14.48 12.27
CA GLY A 66 -16.70 15.39 12.78
C GLY A 66 -16.77 15.55 14.31
N VAL A 67 -15.75 15.08 15.03
CA VAL A 67 -15.74 15.02 16.51
C VAL A 67 -15.55 16.41 17.09
N ARG A 68 -16.31 16.79 18.12
CA ARG A 68 -16.17 18.10 18.77
C ARG A 68 -14.97 18.14 19.71
N GLY A 69 -14.04 19.07 19.47
CA GLY A 69 -12.91 19.39 20.35
C GLY A 69 -12.85 20.88 20.68
N SER A 70 -11.91 21.29 21.55
CA SER A 70 -11.75 22.71 21.93
C SER A 70 -11.35 23.59 20.73
N GLY A 71 -11.92 24.80 20.67
CA GLY A 71 -11.39 25.87 19.83
C GLY A 71 -10.10 26.47 20.43
N LEU A 72 -9.29 27.12 19.57
CA LEU A 72 -8.08 27.84 19.99
C LEU A 72 -8.36 29.18 20.71
N LYS A 73 -9.57 29.73 20.53
CA LYS A 73 -10.02 30.96 21.19
C LYS A 73 -11.05 30.62 22.26
N GLU A 74 -12.25 30.22 21.82
CA GLU A 74 -13.37 29.84 22.68
C GLU A 74 -14.23 28.76 21.99
N GLY A 75 -15.09 28.10 22.78
CA GLY A 75 -16.10 27.15 22.28
C GLY A 75 -15.55 25.81 21.80
N CYS A 76 -16.40 25.03 21.12
CA CYS A 76 -16.04 23.72 20.58
C CYS A 76 -16.19 23.69 19.06
N ARG A 77 -15.11 23.33 18.34
CA ARG A 77 -15.08 23.16 16.89
C ARG A 77 -15.15 21.68 16.49
N SER A 78 -15.60 21.41 15.27
CA SER A 78 -15.55 20.07 14.67
C SER A 78 -14.11 19.76 14.21
N LEU A 79 -13.66 18.52 14.41
CA LEU A 79 -12.34 18.02 14.05
C LEU A 79 -12.47 16.68 13.32
N SER A 80 -11.65 16.48 12.30
CA SER A 80 -11.53 15.19 11.60
C SER A 80 -10.06 14.77 11.51
N GLY A 81 -9.79 13.48 11.74
CA GLY A 81 -8.48 12.85 11.66
C GLY A 81 -8.34 11.67 12.63
N THR A 82 -7.47 10.71 12.34
CA THR A 82 -7.12 9.63 13.27
C THR A 82 -6.35 10.17 14.49
N SER A 83 -5.71 11.34 14.34
CA SER A 83 -5.18 12.18 15.42
C SER A 83 -6.26 12.63 16.42
N VAL A 84 -7.55 12.55 16.07
CA VAL A 84 -8.70 12.79 16.96
C VAL A 84 -9.24 11.48 17.55
N ALA A 85 -9.22 10.39 16.76
CA ALA A 85 -9.63 9.07 17.22
C ALA A 85 -8.70 8.49 18.32
N SER A 86 -7.38 8.67 18.16
CA SER A 86 -6.37 8.21 19.13
C SER A 86 -6.58 8.74 20.57
N PRO A 87 -6.74 10.06 20.82
CA PRO A 87 -7.01 10.57 22.17
C PRO A 87 -8.38 10.14 22.73
N VAL A 88 -9.38 9.81 21.90
CA VAL A 88 -10.63 9.19 22.39
C VAL A 88 -10.35 7.80 22.96
N VAL A 89 -9.51 6.99 22.31
CA VAL A 89 -9.08 5.69 22.85
C VAL A 89 -8.18 5.86 24.08
N ALA A 90 -7.30 6.86 24.12
CA ALA A 90 -6.50 7.14 25.31
C ALA A 90 -7.38 7.47 26.53
N GLY A 91 -8.39 8.33 26.36
CA GLY A 91 -9.38 8.62 27.41
C GLY A 91 -10.20 7.40 27.81
N ALA A 92 -10.59 6.54 26.86
CA ALA A 92 -11.23 5.26 27.14
C ALA A 92 -10.34 4.34 27.99
N VAL A 93 -9.05 4.21 27.66
CA VAL A 93 -8.06 3.47 28.46
C VAL A 93 -7.93 4.04 29.87
N THR A 94 -7.90 5.37 30.04
CA THR A 94 -7.88 6.00 31.37
C THR A 94 -9.12 5.67 32.19
N LEU A 95 -10.31 5.72 31.60
CA LEU A 95 -11.56 5.35 32.27
C LEU A 95 -11.54 3.87 32.67
N LEU A 96 -11.16 2.97 31.77
CA LEU A 96 -11.05 1.53 32.03
C LEU A 96 -10.06 1.24 33.17
N ALA A 97 -8.85 1.78 33.11
CA ALA A 97 -7.82 1.63 34.15
C ALA A 97 -8.23 2.23 35.51
N SER A 98 -9.14 3.20 35.52
CA SER A 98 -9.71 3.76 36.75
C SER A 98 -10.69 2.80 37.44
N THR A 99 -11.27 1.84 36.71
CA THR A 99 -12.19 0.83 37.26
C THR A 99 -11.51 -0.45 37.74
N VAL A 100 -10.26 -0.69 37.34
CA VAL A 100 -9.51 -1.89 37.74
C VAL A 100 -9.12 -1.78 39.22
N LEU A 101 -9.77 -2.59 40.06
CA LEU A 101 -9.49 -2.65 41.50
C LEU A 101 -8.09 -3.21 41.79
N ASN A 102 -7.69 -4.28 41.11
CA ASN A 102 -6.41 -4.94 41.33
C ASN A 102 -5.46 -4.68 40.15
N ARG A 103 -4.78 -3.53 40.20
CA ARG A 103 -3.99 -3.00 39.07
C ARG A 103 -2.80 -3.86 38.67
N GLU A 104 -2.25 -4.64 39.61
CA GLU A 104 -1.16 -5.60 39.37
C GLU A 104 -1.53 -6.67 38.32
N LEU A 105 -2.82 -6.95 38.11
CA LEU A 105 -3.28 -7.92 37.12
C LEU A 105 -3.45 -7.33 35.70
N VAL A 106 -3.19 -6.03 35.51
CA VAL A 106 -3.46 -5.34 34.24
C VAL A 106 -2.23 -4.57 33.74
N ASN A 107 -1.85 -4.87 32.50
CA ASN A 107 -0.68 -4.31 31.81
C ASN A 107 -1.08 -3.81 30.40
N PRO A 108 -0.17 -3.19 29.63
CA PRO A 108 -0.47 -2.68 28.29
C PRO A 108 -1.02 -3.75 27.32
N ALA A 109 -0.53 -4.99 27.39
CA ALA A 109 -1.09 -6.09 26.61
C ALA A 109 -2.51 -6.42 27.03
N SER A 110 -2.81 -6.62 28.33
CA SER A 110 -4.17 -6.99 28.74
C SER A 110 -5.20 -5.88 28.52
N MET A 111 -4.80 -4.61 28.60
CA MET A 111 -5.62 -3.49 28.14
C MET A 111 -5.90 -3.59 26.62
N LYS A 112 -4.88 -3.84 25.80
CA LYS A 112 -5.03 -4.04 24.34
C LYS A 112 -5.93 -5.25 24.04
N GLN A 113 -5.75 -6.37 24.75
CA GLN A 113 -6.57 -7.58 24.65
C GLN A 113 -8.04 -7.28 24.95
N ALA A 114 -8.35 -6.54 26.01
CA ALA A 114 -9.72 -6.17 26.35
C ALA A 114 -10.36 -5.28 25.28
N LEU A 115 -9.62 -4.34 24.70
CA LEU A 115 -10.11 -3.48 23.61
C LEU A 115 -10.40 -4.28 22.33
N ILE A 116 -9.51 -5.17 21.88
CA ILE A 116 -9.75 -5.96 20.65
C ILE A 116 -10.83 -7.02 20.84
N ALA A 117 -10.91 -7.66 22.00
CA ALA A 117 -11.90 -8.72 22.27
C ALA A 117 -13.32 -8.17 22.53
N SER A 118 -13.45 -6.90 22.94
CA SER A 118 -14.73 -6.22 23.09
C SER A 118 -15.26 -5.58 21.81
N ALA A 119 -14.37 -5.25 20.87
CA ALA A 119 -14.67 -4.48 19.67
C ALA A 119 -15.84 -5.06 18.86
N ARG A 120 -16.70 -4.16 18.37
CA ARG A 120 -17.87 -4.49 17.56
C ARG A 120 -17.54 -4.27 16.08
N ARG A 121 -17.44 -5.37 15.33
CA ARG A 121 -17.22 -5.32 13.88
C ARG A 121 -18.28 -4.48 13.16
N LEU A 122 -17.81 -3.74 12.18
CA LEU A 122 -18.55 -2.95 11.24
C LEU A 122 -18.88 -3.81 10.00
N PRO A 123 -20.10 -3.75 9.45
CA PRO A 123 -20.44 -4.46 8.22
C PRO A 123 -19.67 -3.87 7.03
N GLY A 124 -19.34 -4.70 6.03
CA GLY A 124 -18.74 -4.27 4.77
C GLY A 124 -17.21 -4.01 4.81
N ALA A 125 -16.66 -3.55 5.93
CA ALA A 125 -15.22 -3.31 6.07
C ALA A 125 -14.43 -4.61 6.35
N ASN A 126 -13.20 -4.72 5.83
CA ASN A 126 -12.30 -5.85 6.12
C ASN A 126 -11.36 -5.57 7.31
N MET A 127 -10.71 -6.61 7.85
CA MET A 127 -9.89 -6.48 9.07
C MET A 127 -8.70 -5.52 8.91
N PHE A 128 -8.22 -5.27 7.69
CA PHE A 128 -7.17 -4.28 7.41
C PHE A 128 -7.69 -2.83 7.30
N GLU A 129 -9.00 -2.61 7.42
CA GLU A 129 -9.60 -1.27 7.53
C GLU A 129 -10.11 -0.98 8.94
N GLN A 130 -10.72 -1.98 9.58
CA GLN A 130 -11.40 -1.83 10.87
C GLN A 130 -10.68 -2.46 12.06
N GLY A 131 -9.62 -3.23 11.83
CA GLY A 131 -9.04 -4.09 12.85
C GLY A 131 -10.05 -5.12 13.36
N HIS A 132 -10.20 -5.18 14.68
CA HIS A 132 -11.25 -5.97 15.34
C HIS A 132 -12.62 -5.25 15.39
N GLY A 133 -12.68 -4.00 14.93
CA GLY A 133 -13.89 -3.20 14.80
C GLY A 133 -13.94 -1.99 15.73
N LYS A 134 -15.16 -1.46 15.92
CA LYS A 134 -15.42 -0.26 16.72
C LYS A 134 -15.25 -0.52 18.21
N LEU A 135 -14.60 0.42 18.91
CA LEU A 135 -14.48 0.47 20.37
C LEU A 135 -15.84 0.24 21.07
N ASP A 136 -15.90 -0.74 21.99
CA ASP A 136 -17.04 -0.97 22.91
C ASP A 136 -16.54 -0.84 24.36
N LEU A 137 -16.71 0.35 24.94
CA LEU A 137 -16.22 0.68 26.28
C LEU A 137 -16.87 -0.17 27.37
N ILE A 138 -18.15 -0.53 27.23
CA ILE A 138 -18.89 -1.27 28.25
C ILE A 138 -18.45 -2.73 28.27
N ARG A 139 -18.28 -3.34 27.09
CA ARG A 139 -17.72 -4.70 26.99
C ARG A 139 -16.26 -4.74 27.41
N ALA A 140 -15.45 -3.73 27.08
CA ALA A 140 -14.05 -3.65 27.54
C ALA A 140 -13.97 -3.61 29.08
N TYR A 141 -14.84 -2.83 29.73
CA TYR A 141 -14.97 -2.80 31.19
C TYR A 141 -15.36 -4.17 31.77
N GLN A 142 -16.36 -4.83 31.18
CA GLN A 142 -16.79 -6.17 31.60
C GLN A 142 -15.65 -7.20 31.49
N ILE A 143 -14.89 -7.17 30.38
CA ILE A 143 -13.72 -8.04 30.19
C ILE A 143 -12.69 -7.80 31.29
N LEU A 144 -12.31 -6.54 31.54
CA LEU A 144 -11.30 -6.18 32.55
C LEU A 144 -11.73 -6.55 33.98
N ASN A 145 -13.01 -6.39 34.32
CA ASN A 145 -13.52 -6.72 35.65
C ASN A 145 -13.46 -8.22 35.98
N SER A 146 -13.46 -9.09 34.95
CA SER A 146 -13.27 -10.55 35.08
C SER A 146 -11.94 -11.04 34.50
N TYR A 147 -11.01 -10.14 34.18
CA TYR A 147 -9.79 -10.49 33.48
C TYR A 147 -8.89 -11.38 34.35
N ARG A 148 -8.38 -12.45 33.75
CA ARG A 148 -7.25 -13.21 34.29
C ARG A 148 -6.07 -13.08 33.34
N PRO A 149 -4.85 -12.88 33.87
CA PRO A 149 -3.62 -12.86 33.09
C PRO A 149 -3.54 -14.05 32.11
N GLN A 150 -3.44 -13.77 30.81
CA GLN A 150 -3.42 -14.80 29.75
C GLN A 150 -2.73 -14.31 28.46
N ALA A 151 -2.34 -15.25 27.61
CA ALA A 151 -1.96 -14.98 26.23
C ALA A 151 -3.20 -14.92 25.32
N SER A 152 -3.12 -14.18 24.22
CA SER A 152 -4.11 -14.21 23.15
C SER A 152 -3.49 -13.88 21.78
N LEU A 153 -4.28 -14.06 20.72
CA LEU A 153 -3.85 -13.96 19.33
C LEU A 153 -4.66 -12.89 18.57
N SER A 154 -4.00 -12.16 17.69
CA SER A 154 -4.60 -11.14 16.82
C SER A 154 -4.09 -11.30 15.38
N PRO A 155 -4.91 -11.79 14.42
CA PRO A 155 -6.28 -12.27 14.59
C PRO A 155 -6.37 -13.54 15.47
N ASN A 156 -7.55 -13.80 16.01
CA ASN A 156 -7.82 -14.94 16.91
C ASN A 156 -8.25 -16.24 16.18
N TYR A 157 -8.48 -16.17 14.87
CA TYR A 157 -8.68 -17.32 13.97
C TYR A 157 -8.32 -16.92 12.53
N ILE A 158 -8.21 -17.91 11.64
CA ILE A 158 -7.99 -17.76 10.21
C ILE A 158 -9.12 -18.50 9.49
N ASP A 159 -10.01 -17.78 8.80
CA ASP A 159 -11.07 -18.38 7.98
C ASP A 159 -11.05 -17.80 6.56
N LEU A 160 -10.46 -18.53 5.62
CA LEU A 160 -10.35 -18.14 4.21
C LEU A 160 -11.70 -18.23 3.46
N THR A 161 -12.81 -18.44 4.16
CA THR A 161 -14.17 -18.40 3.60
C THR A 161 -14.97 -17.19 4.07
N GLU A 162 -14.45 -16.36 4.98
CA GLU A 162 -15.14 -15.19 5.53
C GLU A 162 -14.81 -13.90 4.76
N CYS A 163 -15.47 -13.68 3.62
CA CYS A 163 -15.43 -12.37 2.94
C CYS A 163 -16.56 -11.43 3.44
N PRO A 164 -16.31 -10.11 3.52
CA PRO A 164 -15.06 -9.41 3.21
C PRO A 164 -14.03 -9.44 4.35
N TYR A 165 -14.39 -9.87 5.56
CA TYR A 165 -13.57 -9.63 6.77
C TYR A 165 -12.12 -10.13 6.66
N MET A 166 -11.91 -11.33 6.09
CA MET A 166 -10.60 -11.97 5.88
C MET A 166 -9.99 -11.68 4.49
N TRP A 167 -10.38 -10.60 3.81
CA TRP A 167 -9.67 -10.12 2.62
C TRP A 167 -8.21 -9.75 2.98
N PRO A 168 -7.19 -10.03 2.14
CA PRO A 168 -7.27 -10.64 0.80
C PRO A 168 -7.36 -12.17 0.82
N TYR A 169 -7.06 -12.81 1.95
CA TYR A 169 -6.95 -14.27 2.02
C TYR A 169 -8.24 -15.02 1.65
N CYS A 170 -9.41 -14.40 1.84
CA CYS A 170 -10.70 -15.00 1.45
C CYS A 170 -11.02 -14.89 -0.06
N SER A 171 -10.34 -14.04 -0.84
CA SER A 171 -10.65 -13.81 -2.27
C SER A 171 -9.99 -14.79 -3.24
N GLN A 172 -9.10 -15.66 -2.75
CA GLN A 172 -8.45 -16.70 -3.53
C GLN A 172 -8.41 -18.03 -2.75
N PRO A 173 -9.03 -19.12 -3.26
CA PRO A 173 -8.83 -20.44 -2.67
C PRO A 173 -7.42 -20.95 -2.97
N ILE A 174 -6.88 -21.76 -2.07
CA ILE A 174 -5.55 -22.36 -2.20
C ILE A 174 -5.60 -23.67 -2.98
N TYR A 175 -4.46 -24.09 -3.55
CA TYR A 175 -4.32 -25.31 -4.33
C TYR A 175 -2.90 -25.89 -4.23
N TYR A 176 -2.71 -27.12 -4.70
CA TYR A 176 -1.40 -27.78 -4.65
C TYR A 176 -0.44 -27.21 -5.70
N GLY A 177 0.81 -26.95 -5.29
CA GLY A 177 1.85 -26.38 -6.15
C GLY A 177 1.85 -24.85 -6.23
N GLY A 178 0.93 -24.17 -5.52
CA GLY A 178 0.96 -22.72 -5.32
C GLY A 178 1.98 -22.28 -4.26
N MET A 179 2.28 -20.98 -4.24
CA MET A 179 3.01 -20.33 -3.15
C MET A 179 2.22 -20.43 -1.84
N PRO A 180 2.88 -20.63 -0.68
CA PRO A 180 2.22 -20.66 0.61
C PRO A 180 1.46 -19.36 0.91
N THR A 181 0.24 -19.48 1.42
CA THR A 181 -0.49 -18.32 1.97
C THR A 181 0.06 -18.05 3.38
N ILE A 182 0.61 -16.85 3.60
CA ILE A 182 1.25 -16.48 4.87
C ILE A 182 0.36 -15.49 5.64
N VAL A 183 -0.09 -15.90 6.82
CA VAL A 183 -0.89 -15.07 7.73
C VAL A 183 -0.05 -14.74 8.96
N ASN A 184 0.16 -13.45 9.23
CA ASN A 184 0.89 -12.99 10.41
C ASN A 184 -0.07 -12.70 11.56
N VAL A 185 0.22 -13.30 12.71
CA VAL A 185 -0.57 -13.22 13.94
C VAL A 185 0.29 -12.59 15.03
N THR A 186 -0.20 -11.54 15.66
CA THR A 186 0.40 -10.96 16.86
C THR A 186 -0.02 -11.78 18.08
N ILE A 187 0.96 -12.25 18.85
CA ILE A 187 0.77 -12.86 20.17
C ILE A 187 0.83 -11.71 21.19
N LEU A 188 -0.19 -11.58 22.03
CA LEU A 188 -0.22 -10.61 23.13
C LEU A 188 -0.03 -11.34 24.47
N ASN A 189 1.03 -10.99 25.22
CA ASN A 189 1.30 -11.55 26.55
C ASN A 189 0.68 -10.69 27.66
N GLY A 190 -0.56 -10.99 28.03
CA GLY A 190 -1.25 -10.33 29.14
C GLY A 190 -0.85 -10.88 30.52
N MET A 191 0.28 -11.60 30.63
CA MET A 191 0.77 -12.22 31.88
C MET A 191 1.98 -11.54 32.53
N GLY A 192 2.77 -10.77 31.78
CA GLY A 192 3.98 -10.10 32.28
C GLY A 192 4.82 -9.50 31.15
N VAL A 193 5.83 -8.69 31.50
CA VAL A 193 6.69 -7.95 30.53
C VAL A 193 7.46 -8.90 29.59
N THR A 194 7.80 -10.08 30.08
CA THR A 194 8.51 -11.10 29.31
C THR A 194 7.65 -12.35 29.21
N GLY A 195 7.57 -12.90 28.01
CA GLY A 195 7.02 -14.23 27.78
C GLY A 195 7.98 -15.06 26.95
N ARG A 196 7.83 -16.38 26.99
CA ARG A 196 8.48 -17.31 26.06
C ARG A 196 7.48 -18.34 25.58
N ILE A 197 7.65 -18.81 24.35
CA ILE A 197 6.90 -19.95 23.82
C ILE A 197 7.59 -21.21 24.35
N LEU A 198 6.88 -22.01 25.15
CA LEU A 198 7.46 -23.12 25.92
C LEU A 198 7.93 -24.27 25.01
N ASP A 199 7.02 -24.73 24.15
CA ASP A 199 7.21 -25.80 23.19
C ASP A 199 6.93 -25.30 21.77
N LYS A 200 7.42 -26.02 20.76
CA LYS A 200 7.11 -25.69 19.36
C LYS A 200 5.58 -25.72 19.14
N PRO A 201 4.98 -24.69 18.51
CA PRO A 201 3.59 -24.71 18.09
C PRO A 201 3.18 -26.00 17.36
N VAL A 202 2.02 -26.53 17.71
CA VAL A 202 1.57 -27.86 17.28
C VAL A 202 0.43 -27.73 16.27
N TRP A 203 0.55 -28.38 15.12
CA TRP A 203 -0.53 -28.49 14.13
C TRP A 203 -1.47 -29.66 14.46
N GLN A 204 -2.75 -29.37 14.69
CA GLN A 204 -3.79 -30.34 14.99
C GLN A 204 -4.93 -30.29 13.95
N PRO A 205 -4.83 -31.08 12.86
CA PRO A 205 -5.88 -31.18 11.85
C PRO A 205 -7.09 -31.97 12.34
N TYR A 206 -8.30 -31.51 12.03
CA TYR A 206 -9.55 -32.24 12.30
C TYR A 206 -9.84 -33.20 11.14
N LEU A 207 -9.69 -34.51 11.38
CA LEU A 207 -9.89 -35.52 10.34
C LEU A 207 -11.34 -35.55 9.79
N PRO A 208 -12.40 -35.39 10.60
CA PRO A 208 -13.77 -35.29 10.09
C PRO A 208 -14.06 -34.02 9.25
N GLN A 209 -13.13 -33.07 9.21
CA GLN A 209 -13.19 -31.85 8.39
C GLN A 209 -11.97 -31.73 7.44
N ASN A 210 -11.41 -32.85 6.99
CA ASN A 210 -10.34 -32.93 5.99
C ASN A 210 -9.09 -32.10 6.35
N GLY A 211 -8.82 -31.84 7.63
CA GLY A 211 -7.68 -31.02 8.06
C GLY A 211 -6.32 -31.57 7.64
N ASP A 212 -6.25 -32.87 7.36
CA ASP A 212 -5.08 -33.56 6.85
C ASP A 212 -4.78 -33.25 5.37
N HIS A 213 -5.66 -32.52 4.67
CA HIS A 213 -5.46 -32.06 3.29
C HIS A 213 -4.62 -30.78 3.20
N ILE A 214 -4.18 -30.23 4.34
CA ILE A 214 -3.36 -29.01 4.41
C ILE A 214 -2.11 -29.24 5.24
N ASP A 215 -1.00 -28.72 4.71
CA ASP A 215 0.29 -28.67 5.37
C ASP A 215 0.50 -27.25 5.92
N VAL A 216 0.95 -27.17 7.17
CA VAL A 216 1.15 -25.90 7.88
C VAL A 216 2.59 -25.82 8.37
N ALA A 217 3.30 -24.77 8.02
CA ALA A 217 4.60 -24.41 8.57
C ALA A 217 4.48 -23.12 9.39
N MET A 218 5.37 -22.96 10.38
CA MET A 218 5.23 -21.89 11.39
C MET A 218 6.59 -21.27 11.71
N SER A 219 6.63 -19.95 11.74
CA SER A 219 7.75 -19.15 12.26
C SER A 219 7.25 -18.26 13.38
N TYR A 220 8.04 -18.04 14.43
CA TYR A 220 7.58 -17.34 15.63
C TYR A 220 8.72 -16.76 16.45
N SER A 221 8.43 -15.71 17.22
CA SER A 221 9.35 -15.15 18.21
C SER A 221 9.47 -16.09 19.41
N ALA A 222 10.69 -16.55 19.73
CA ALA A 222 10.94 -17.38 20.91
C ALA A 222 10.67 -16.64 22.24
N VAL A 223 10.91 -15.33 22.26
CA VAL A 223 10.65 -14.41 23.38
C VAL A 223 9.60 -13.38 22.96
N LEU A 224 8.66 -13.10 23.85
CA LEU A 224 7.67 -12.03 23.75
C LEU A 224 8.12 -10.88 24.64
N TRP A 225 8.40 -9.71 24.07
CA TRP A 225 8.87 -8.53 24.81
C TRP A 225 8.62 -7.25 23.99
N PRO A 226 8.23 -6.11 24.60
CA PRO A 226 7.93 -5.94 26.02
C PRO A 226 6.55 -6.44 26.44
N TRP A 227 5.66 -6.79 25.48
CA TRP A 227 4.31 -7.32 25.76
C TRP A 227 3.75 -8.21 24.65
N ALA A 228 4.49 -8.38 23.56
CA ALA A 228 4.01 -9.01 22.35
C ALA A 228 5.12 -9.78 21.62
N GLY A 229 4.71 -10.61 20.66
CA GLY A 229 5.58 -11.26 19.69
C GLY A 229 4.78 -11.69 18.47
N TYR A 230 5.39 -12.44 17.57
CA TYR A 230 4.78 -12.83 16.30
C TYR A 230 4.68 -14.36 16.14
N LEU A 231 3.71 -14.74 15.33
CA LEU A 231 3.51 -16.08 14.77
C LEU A 231 3.13 -15.89 13.29
N ALA A 232 4.00 -16.28 12.38
CA ALA A 232 3.69 -16.38 10.96
C ALA A 232 3.27 -17.82 10.64
N ILE A 233 2.07 -17.98 10.09
CA ILE A 233 1.50 -19.25 9.66
C ILE A 233 1.56 -19.33 8.15
N SER A 234 2.32 -20.28 7.61
CA SER A 234 2.40 -20.59 6.17
C SER A 234 1.52 -21.80 5.87
N ILE A 235 0.52 -21.64 5.02
CA ILE A 235 -0.46 -22.69 4.68
C ILE A 235 -0.27 -23.12 3.23
N SER A 236 -0.22 -24.42 2.98
CA SER A 236 -0.23 -25.02 1.64
C SER A 236 -1.14 -26.25 1.58
N VAL A 237 -1.53 -26.63 0.38
CA VAL A 237 -2.35 -27.84 0.16
C VAL A 237 -1.44 -29.07 0.09
N ALA A 238 -1.82 -30.13 0.78
CA ALA A 238 -1.07 -31.38 0.79
C ALA A 238 -1.18 -32.09 -0.57
N LYS A 239 -0.11 -32.78 -1.00
CA LYS A 239 -0.03 -33.42 -2.33
C LYS A 239 -1.21 -34.35 -2.68
N LYS A 240 -1.79 -35.04 -1.69
CA LYS A 240 -2.96 -35.92 -1.87
C LYS A 240 -4.25 -35.18 -2.25
N ALA A 241 -4.33 -33.88 -1.99
CA ALA A 241 -5.47 -33.02 -2.26
C ALA A 241 -5.33 -32.19 -3.54
N ALA A 242 -4.33 -32.49 -4.40
CA ALA A 242 -4.04 -31.72 -5.61
C ALA A 242 -5.21 -31.65 -6.63
N SER A 243 -6.05 -32.67 -6.67
CA SER A 243 -7.26 -32.75 -7.50
C SER A 243 -8.56 -32.65 -6.69
N TRP A 244 -8.47 -32.24 -5.42
CA TRP A 244 -9.62 -32.18 -4.50
C TRP A 244 -10.21 -30.78 -4.43
N GLU A 245 -11.53 -30.69 -4.19
CA GLU A 245 -12.23 -29.45 -3.91
C GLU A 245 -13.01 -29.56 -2.60
N GLY A 246 -12.93 -28.52 -1.76
CA GLY A 246 -13.72 -28.45 -0.54
C GLY A 246 -13.15 -27.51 0.51
N VAL A 247 -13.51 -27.76 1.77
CA VAL A 247 -13.03 -27.00 2.93
C VAL A 247 -12.28 -27.93 3.88
N ALA A 248 -11.06 -27.53 4.25
CA ALA A 248 -10.23 -28.21 5.23
C ALA A 248 -10.15 -27.38 6.53
N GLN A 249 -10.14 -28.05 7.69
CA GLN A 249 -10.10 -27.39 9.00
C GLN A 249 -9.13 -28.06 9.98
N GLY A 250 -8.45 -27.24 10.77
CA GLY A 250 -7.65 -27.67 11.92
C GLY A 250 -7.39 -26.50 12.86
N HIS A 251 -6.43 -26.65 13.76
CA HIS A 251 -5.95 -25.53 14.57
C HIS A 251 -4.48 -25.68 14.97
N VAL A 252 -3.87 -24.54 15.28
CA VAL A 252 -2.54 -24.48 15.89
C VAL A 252 -2.69 -24.30 17.40
N MET A 253 -1.98 -25.11 18.19
CA MET A 253 -1.85 -24.93 19.64
C MET A 253 -0.51 -24.28 19.98
N ILE A 254 -0.53 -23.29 20.88
CA ILE A 254 0.66 -22.56 21.35
C ILE A 254 0.55 -22.38 22.86
N THR A 255 1.63 -22.71 23.57
CA THR A 255 1.75 -22.49 25.02
C THR A 255 2.75 -21.39 25.28
N VAL A 256 2.27 -20.28 25.84
CA VAL A 256 3.10 -19.17 26.32
C VAL A 256 3.28 -19.32 27.83
N VAL A 257 4.51 -19.14 28.30
CA VAL A 257 4.80 -18.98 29.73
C VAL A 257 5.41 -17.62 30.01
N SER A 258 5.13 -17.07 31.19
CA SER A 258 5.56 -15.75 31.65
C SER A 258 5.95 -15.85 33.12
N PRO A 259 7.00 -15.16 33.60
CA PRO A 259 7.25 -15.05 35.03
C PRO A 259 6.03 -14.44 35.74
N ALA A 260 5.72 -14.91 36.96
CA ALA A 260 4.77 -14.24 37.84
C ALA A 260 5.45 -13.01 38.49
N GLU A 261 4.74 -11.88 38.57
CA GLU A 261 5.31 -10.62 39.11
C GLU A 261 5.27 -10.51 40.65
N ASN A 262 4.57 -11.42 41.35
CA ASN A 262 4.41 -11.37 42.82
C ASN A 262 5.20 -12.48 43.54
N ASP A 263 6.25 -12.08 44.26
CA ASP A 263 7.11 -12.93 45.11
C ASP A 263 6.36 -13.48 46.34
N SER A 264 6.41 -14.80 46.53
CA SER A 264 6.37 -15.44 47.86
C SER A 264 6.82 -16.91 47.83
N GLU A 265 6.77 -17.57 46.68
CA GLU A 265 7.54 -18.80 46.40
C GLU A 265 8.41 -18.62 45.16
N VAL A 266 9.63 -19.16 45.24
CA VAL A 266 10.69 -18.97 44.22
C VAL A 266 10.27 -19.54 42.86
N GLY A 267 10.04 -18.65 41.88
CA GLY A 267 10.05 -19.02 40.45
C GLY A 267 8.75 -19.55 39.86
N GLY A 268 7.57 -19.07 40.28
CA GLY A 268 6.30 -19.41 39.63
C GLY A 268 6.18 -18.87 38.19
N GLU A 269 5.89 -19.75 37.21
CA GLU A 269 5.56 -19.36 35.83
C GLU A 269 4.04 -19.39 35.58
N LEU A 270 3.47 -18.27 35.12
CA LEU A 270 2.12 -18.22 34.57
C LEU A 270 2.11 -18.87 33.18
N THR A 271 1.24 -19.86 32.99
CA THR A 271 1.12 -20.61 31.72
C THR A 271 -0.23 -20.36 31.07
N SER A 272 -0.24 -20.03 29.77
CA SER A 272 -1.45 -19.85 28.97
C SER A 272 -1.33 -20.57 27.63
N THR A 273 -2.24 -21.52 27.39
CA THR A 273 -2.34 -22.25 26.12
C THR A 273 -3.46 -21.66 25.28
N VAL A 274 -3.14 -21.21 24.07
CA VAL A 274 -4.09 -20.65 23.10
C VAL A 274 -4.25 -21.56 21.88
N LYS A 275 -5.42 -21.46 21.23
CA LYS A 275 -5.77 -22.19 20.01
C LYS A 275 -6.03 -21.19 18.89
N LEU A 276 -5.41 -21.39 17.74
CA LEU A 276 -5.66 -20.62 16.51
C LEU A 276 -6.37 -21.52 15.49
N PRO A 277 -7.69 -21.43 15.33
CA PRO A 277 -8.42 -22.18 14.31
C PRO A 277 -8.00 -21.75 12.90
N ILE A 278 -7.82 -22.73 12.00
CA ILE A 278 -7.50 -22.52 10.58
C ILE A 278 -8.53 -23.26 9.73
N LYS A 279 -9.26 -22.51 8.90
CA LYS A 279 -10.24 -23.03 7.93
C LYS A 279 -9.94 -22.46 6.57
N VAL A 280 -9.79 -23.33 5.57
CA VAL A 280 -9.38 -22.93 4.22
C VAL A 280 -10.22 -23.58 3.15
N LYS A 281 -10.44 -22.87 2.03
CA LYS A 281 -11.03 -23.43 0.82
C LYS A 281 -9.93 -23.92 -0.12
N ILE A 282 -10.02 -25.18 -0.52
CA ILE A 282 -9.13 -25.84 -1.47
C ILE A 282 -9.86 -26.00 -2.80
N VAL A 283 -9.14 -25.79 -3.90
CA VAL A 283 -9.57 -26.14 -5.26
C VAL A 283 -8.50 -27.01 -5.95
N PRO A 284 -8.85 -27.77 -7.00
CA PRO A 284 -7.88 -28.47 -7.84
C PRO A 284 -6.86 -27.50 -8.42
N THR A 285 -5.61 -27.94 -8.61
CA THR A 285 -4.54 -27.11 -9.20
C THR A 285 -4.98 -26.48 -10.54
N PRO A 286 -5.04 -25.14 -10.64
CA PRO A 286 -5.46 -24.47 -11.87
C PRO A 286 -4.49 -24.71 -13.04
N PRO A 287 -4.96 -24.62 -14.30
CA PRO A 287 -4.08 -24.62 -15.47
C PRO A 287 -3.02 -23.52 -15.36
N ARG A 288 -1.77 -23.81 -15.77
CA ARG A 288 -0.66 -22.83 -15.70
C ARG A 288 -0.98 -21.49 -16.39
N SER A 289 -1.76 -21.48 -17.47
CA SER A 289 -2.23 -20.27 -18.17
C SER A 289 -3.19 -19.38 -17.37
N LYS A 290 -3.60 -19.80 -16.17
CA LYS A 290 -4.33 -18.97 -15.19
C LYS A 290 -3.47 -18.60 -13.98
N ARG A 291 -2.21 -19.02 -13.90
CA ARG A 291 -1.31 -18.79 -12.76
C ARG A 291 -0.29 -17.70 -13.08
N VAL A 292 -0.40 -16.58 -12.37
CA VAL A 292 0.47 -15.41 -12.48
C VAL A 292 1.27 -15.28 -11.18
N LEU A 293 2.59 -15.18 -11.29
CA LEU A 293 3.48 -14.95 -10.17
C LEU A 293 3.91 -13.49 -10.16
N TRP A 294 3.67 -12.77 -9.07
CA TRP A 294 4.17 -11.43 -8.81
C TRP A 294 5.53 -11.52 -8.14
N ASP A 295 6.52 -10.82 -8.67
CA ASP A 295 7.84 -10.70 -8.04
C ASP A 295 7.85 -9.58 -6.99
N GLN A 296 7.78 -9.95 -5.71
CA GLN A 296 7.91 -9.01 -4.58
C GLN A 296 9.34 -8.90 -4.08
N TYR A 297 10.23 -9.83 -4.47
CA TYR A 297 11.59 -9.86 -3.94
C TYR A 297 12.41 -8.68 -4.46
N HIS A 298 12.04 -8.09 -5.60
CA HIS A 298 12.77 -6.99 -6.22
C HIS A 298 12.17 -5.58 -6.02
N ASN A 299 11.08 -5.41 -5.27
CA ASN A 299 10.67 -4.10 -4.73
C ASN A 299 11.37 -3.85 -3.38
N LEU A 300 11.70 -2.61 -3.04
CA LEU A 300 12.27 -2.24 -1.75
C LEU A 300 11.15 -2.01 -0.72
N ARG A 301 11.49 -2.22 0.55
CA ARG A 301 10.55 -2.01 1.65
C ARG A 301 10.86 -0.68 2.32
N TYR A 302 9.94 0.28 2.30
CA TYR A 302 9.97 1.53 3.08
C TYR A 302 10.03 1.30 4.62
N PRO A 303 10.65 2.15 5.50
CA PRO A 303 11.23 3.49 5.30
C PRO A 303 12.78 3.62 5.41
N PRO A 304 13.62 2.80 4.74
CA PRO A 304 15.05 2.78 5.06
C PRO A 304 15.86 3.85 4.30
N GLY A 305 15.42 4.29 3.11
CA GLY A 305 16.09 5.27 2.24
C GLY A 305 15.11 6.20 1.52
N TYR A 306 15.60 7.03 0.59
CA TYR A 306 14.75 7.85 -0.31
C TYR A 306 14.58 7.13 -1.64
N PHE A 307 13.38 6.59 -1.83
CA PHE A 307 12.87 6.09 -3.09
C PHE A 307 11.79 7.07 -3.57
N PRO A 308 11.98 7.76 -4.71
CA PRO A 308 11.05 8.76 -5.19
C PRO A 308 9.82 8.12 -5.86
N ARG A 309 8.67 8.80 -5.80
CA ARG A 309 7.46 8.40 -6.55
C ARG A 309 7.73 8.23 -8.05
N ASP A 310 7.02 7.28 -8.67
CA ASP A 310 6.96 7.10 -10.13
C ASP A 310 6.52 8.40 -10.81
N ASN A 311 5.39 8.95 -10.37
CA ASN A 311 4.78 10.12 -10.98
C ASN A 311 5.41 11.43 -10.47
N LEU A 312 6.38 11.95 -11.22
CA LEU A 312 7.14 13.17 -10.90
C LEU A 312 6.30 14.47 -10.85
N ARG A 313 5.01 14.44 -11.19
CA ARG A 313 4.11 15.58 -10.91
C ARG A 313 3.69 15.67 -9.44
N MET A 314 3.81 14.58 -8.67
CA MET A 314 3.49 14.54 -7.25
C MET A 314 4.62 15.14 -6.40
N LYS A 315 4.51 16.44 -6.10
CA LYS A 315 5.53 17.22 -5.37
C LYS A 315 5.29 17.33 -3.86
N ASN A 316 4.12 16.94 -3.38
CA ASN A 316 3.73 17.10 -1.98
C ASN A 316 4.10 15.90 -1.10
N ASP A 317 4.16 14.70 -1.69
CA ASP A 317 4.61 13.47 -1.06
C ASP A 317 5.67 12.84 -1.98
N PRO A 318 6.97 13.13 -1.77
CA PRO A 318 8.02 12.75 -2.72
C PRO A 318 8.46 11.29 -2.59
N LEU A 319 8.08 10.60 -1.51
CA LEU A 319 8.54 9.25 -1.20
C LEU A 319 7.53 8.22 -1.72
N ASP A 320 7.98 7.13 -2.33
CA ASP A 320 7.16 5.92 -2.30
C ASP A 320 7.33 5.16 -0.99
N TRP A 321 6.20 4.76 -0.45
CA TRP A 321 6.06 4.12 0.85
C TRP A 321 4.94 3.06 0.89
N ASN A 322 4.30 2.81 -0.25
CA ASN A 322 3.20 1.87 -0.36
C ASN A 322 3.66 0.40 -0.46
N GLY A 323 4.94 0.17 -0.80
CA GLY A 323 5.62 -1.12 -0.69
C GLY A 323 5.22 -2.15 -1.75
N ASP A 324 4.57 -1.67 -2.81
CA ASP A 324 4.55 -2.29 -4.14
C ASP A 324 4.13 -3.75 -4.12
N HIS A 325 2.98 -3.95 -3.46
CA HIS A 325 2.37 -5.24 -3.24
C HIS A 325 0.98 -5.27 -3.87
N ILE A 326 0.60 -6.43 -4.41
CA ILE A 326 -0.72 -6.74 -4.98
C ILE A 326 -1.93 -6.53 -4.03
N HIS A 327 -1.70 -6.08 -2.80
CA HIS A 327 -2.75 -5.79 -1.82
C HIS A 327 -2.57 -4.42 -1.13
N THR A 328 -1.57 -3.64 -1.51
CA THR A 328 -1.36 -2.25 -1.08
C THR A 328 -1.80 -1.30 -2.20
N ASN A 329 -0.85 -0.81 -3.00
CA ASN A 329 -1.08 0.11 -4.10
C ASN A 329 -1.42 -0.61 -5.43
N PHE A 330 -1.13 -1.90 -5.59
CA PHE A 330 -1.59 -2.68 -6.75
C PHE A 330 -2.88 -3.47 -6.45
N ARG A 331 -3.77 -2.93 -5.60
CA ARG A 331 -4.94 -3.64 -5.06
C ARG A 331 -6.06 -3.76 -6.09
N ASP A 332 -6.40 -2.71 -6.84
CA ASP A 332 -7.44 -2.82 -7.87
C ASP A 332 -6.97 -3.70 -9.02
N MET A 333 -5.68 -3.67 -9.38
CA MET A 333 -5.08 -4.59 -10.35
C MET A 333 -5.28 -6.05 -9.91
N TYR A 334 -4.98 -6.39 -8.66
CA TYR A 334 -5.24 -7.72 -8.12
C TYR A 334 -6.73 -8.10 -8.21
N GLN A 335 -7.64 -7.21 -7.82
CA GLN A 335 -9.08 -7.46 -7.90
C GLN A 335 -9.55 -7.69 -9.34
N HIS A 336 -9.03 -6.91 -10.29
CA HIS A 336 -9.28 -7.07 -11.73
C HIS A 336 -8.83 -8.46 -12.21
N LEU A 337 -7.57 -8.84 -11.96
CA LEU A 337 -7.02 -10.15 -12.34
C LEU A 337 -7.80 -11.32 -11.72
N ARG A 338 -8.21 -11.20 -10.45
CA ARG A 338 -9.07 -12.17 -9.76
C ARG A 338 -10.46 -12.26 -10.40
N SER A 339 -11.04 -11.14 -10.85
CA SER A 339 -12.32 -11.13 -11.57
C SER A 339 -12.25 -11.82 -12.93
N MET A 340 -11.09 -11.73 -13.61
CA MET A 340 -10.75 -12.44 -14.84
C MET A 340 -10.36 -13.91 -14.62
N GLY A 341 -10.43 -14.40 -13.37
CA GLY A 341 -10.19 -15.78 -13.00
C GLY A 341 -8.72 -16.20 -12.96
N TYR A 342 -7.78 -15.25 -12.97
CA TYR A 342 -6.36 -15.55 -12.74
C TYR A 342 -6.09 -15.75 -11.26
N PHE A 343 -5.24 -16.71 -10.94
CA PHE A 343 -4.65 -16.91 -9.62
C PHE A 343 -3.34 -16.14 -9.55
N VAL A 344 -3.29 -15.18 -8.64
CA VAL A 344 -2.13 -14.30 -8.45
C VAL A 344 -1.42 -14.72 -7.17
N GLU A 345 -0.13 -15.00 -7.28
CA GLU A 345 0.70 -15.55 -6.21
C GLU A 345 1.91 -14.63 -5.98
N VAL A 346 2.44 -14.54 -4.76
CA VAL A 346 3.54 -13.62 -4.41
C VAL A 346 4.85 -14.37 -4.21
N LEU A 347 5.88 -14.01 -4.97
CA LEU A 347 7.24 -14.50 -4.82
C LEU A 347 8.04 -13.57 -3.89
N GLY A 348 8.23 -13.98 -2.65
CA GLY A 348 9.00 -13.26 -1.63
C GLY A 348 10.48 -13.66 -1.53
N ALA A 349 11.05 -14.26 -2.57
CA ALA A 349 12.39 -14.86 -2.61
C ALA A 349 13.01 -14.70 -4.01
N PRO A 350 14.33 -14.90 -4.20
CA PRO A 350 14.96 -14.83 -5.52
C PRO A 350 14.29 -15.71 -6.59
N ILE A 351 14.42 -15.32 -7.85
CA ILE A 351 13.90 -16.02 -9.04
C ILE A 351 14.47 -17.45 -9.18
N THR A 352 15.59 -17.74 -8.53
CA THR A 352 16.15 -19.10 -8.37
C THR A 352 15.28 -20.04 -7.53
N CYS A 353 14.35 -19.52 -6.73
CA CYS A 353 13.63 -20.27 -5.71
C CYS A 353 12.23 -20.80 -6.08
N PHE A 354 11.73 -20.52 -7.29
CA PHE A 354 10.48 -21.10 -7.79
C PHE A 354 10.68 -21.97 -9.03
N ASP A 355 9.75 -22.90 -9.25
CA ASP A 355 9.66 -23.72 -10.47
C ASP A 355 8.83 -22.99 -11.53
N GLY A 356 9.49 -22.48 -12.58
CA GLY A 356 8.83 -21.76 -13.67
C GLY A 356 7.82 -22.61 -14.47
N SER A 357 7.94 -23.94 -14.44
CA SER A 357 7.00 -24.83 -15.16
C SER A 357 5.57 -24.80 -14.58
N GLN A 358 5.43 -24.35 -13.33
CA GLN A 358 4.15 -24.22 -12.62
C GLN A 358 3.31 -23.02 -13.09
N TYR A 359 3.94 -22.02 -13.72
CA TYR A 359 3.33 -20.71 -13.98
C TYR A 359 3.16 -20.44 -15.47
N GLY A 360 2.18 -19.59 -15.80
CA GLY A 360 1.97 -19.09 -17.15
C GLY A 360 2.75 -17.79 -17.39
N THR A 361 2.83 -16.93 -16.37
CA THR A 361 3.49 -15.62 -16.47
C THR A 361 4.11 -15.22 -15.13
N LEU A 362 5.35 -14.75 -15.18
CA LEU A 362 5.98 -13.92 -14.16
C LEU A 362 5.67 -12.45 -14.49
N LEU A 363 5.19 -11.70 -13.50
CA LEU A 363 4.88 -10.29 -13.58
C LEU A 363 5.85 -9.54 -12.67
N MET A 364 6.68 -8.70 -13.27
CA MET A 364 7.62 -7.82 -12.60
C MET A 364 7.14 -6.39 -12.79
N VAL A 365 6.93 -5.66 -11.71
CA VAL A 365 6.40 -4.30 -11.71
C VAL A 365 7.24 -3.49 -10.73
N ASP A 366 7.63 -2.30 -11.16
CA ASP A 366 8.41 -1.33 -10.37
C ASP A 366 9.56 -1.96 -9.55
N SER A 367 10.47 -2.65 -10.24
CA SER A 367 11.58 -3.34 -9.59
C SER A 367 12.74 -2.37 -9.30
N GLU A 368 12.96 -2.09 -8.02
CA GLU A 368 13.97 -1.18 -7.49
C GLU A 368 15.30 -1.85 -7.06
N GLU A 369 15.31 -3.18 -6.98
CA GLU A 369 16.43 -3.99 -6.49
C GLU A 369 17.39 -4.42 -7.62
N GLU A 370 18.60 -4.79 -7.25
CA GLU A 370 19.57 -5.46 -8.14
C GLU A 370 19.26 -6.96 -8.32
N TYR A 371 19.87 -7.63 -9.31
CA TYR A 371 19.66 -9.08 -9.56
C TYR A 371 20.93 -9.89 -9.33
N PHE A 372 20.80 -11.12 -8.82
CA PHE A 372 21.92 -12.06 -8.79
C PHE A 372 22.18 -12.63 -10.21
N PRO A 373 23.45 -12.85 -10.64
CA PRO A 373 23.76 -13.43 -11.96
C PRO A 373 23.12 -14.81 -12.22
N GLU A 374 22.90 -15.59 -11.14
CA GLU A 374 22.21 -16.87 -11.16
C GLU A 374 20.72 -16.71 -11.54
N GLU A 375 20.07 -15.61 -11.17
CA GLU A 375 18.68 -15.33 -11.50
C GLU A 375 18.51 -15.03 -12.98
N ILE A 376 19.42 -14.25 -13.58
CA ILE A 376 19.43 -13.97 -15.03
C ILE A 376 19.51 -15.29 -15.82
N THR A 377 20.42 -16.18 -15.40
CA THR A 377 20.62 -17.49 -16.02
C THR A 377 19.39 -18.40 -15.85
N LYS A 378 18.80 -18.40 -14.65
CA LYS A 378 17.57 -19.15 -14.32
C LYS A 378 16.37 -18.65 -15.11
N LEU A 379 16.13 -17.34 -15.14
CA LEU A 379 14.98 -16.73 -15.80
C LEU A 379 15.02 -17.02 -17.30
N ARG A 380 16.19 -16.86 -17.93
CA ARG A 380 16.40 -17.24 -19.33
C ARG A 380 15.99 -18.68 -19.60
N ARG A 381 16.52 -19.63 -18.81
CA ARG A 381 16.22 -21.06 -18.96
C ARG A 381 14.73 -21.35 -18.78
N ASP A 382 14.09 -20.74 -17.78
CA ASP A 382 12.68 -21.00 -17.51
C ASP A 382 11.77 -20.38 -18.61
N ILE A 383 12.14 -19.22 -19.18
CA ILE A 383 11.45 -18.63 -20.34
C ILE A 383 11.65 -19.47 -21.60
N ASP A 384 12.85 -20.00 -21.84
CA ASP A 384 13.10 -20.97 -22.92
C ASP A 384 12.29 -22.28 -22.75
N ASN A 385 11.85 -22.60 -21.53
CA ASN A 385 10.92 -23.71 -21.22
C ASN A 385 9.43 -23.27 -21.15
N GLY A 386 9.11 -22.08 -21.64
CA GLY A 386 7.74 -21.60 -21.84
C GLY A 386 7.16 -20.72 -20.73
N LEU A 387 7.90 -20.39 -19.65
CA LEU A 387 7.49 -19.32 -18.75
C LEU A 387 7.42 -18.01 -19.55
N SER A 388 6.40 -17.19 -19.38
CA SER A 388 6.37 -15.85 -19.97
C SER A 388 6.66 -14.77 -18.94
N LEU A 389 7.08 -13.60 -19.39
CA LEU A 389 7.45 -12.45 -18.58
C LEU A 389 6.67 -11.21 -19.04
N ILE A 390 6.14 -10.46 -18.10
CA ILE A 390 5.67 -9.09 -18.30
C ILE A 390 6.46 -8.19 -17.35
N VAL A 391 7.09 -7.15 -17.89
CA VAL A 391 7.78 -6.10 -17.12
C VAL A 391 7.04 -4.79 -17.30
N PHE A 392 6.57 -4.23 -16.19
CA PHE A 392 6.25 -2.81 -16.05
C PHE A 392 7.44 -2.16 -15.35
N SER A 393 8.06 -1.17 -15.98
CA SER A 393 9.16 -0.38 -15.44
C SER A 393 8.72 1.07 -15.29
N ASP A 394 9.58 1.92 -14.73
CA ASP A 394 9.34 3.35 -14.56
C ASP A 394 10.61 4.13 -14.93
N TRP A 395 10.73 5.39 -14.51
CA TRP A 395 11.88 6.21 -14.89
C TRP A 395 13.13 5.93 -14.09
N TYR A 396 14.28 6.08 -14.76
CA TYR A 396 15.57 6.25 -14.10
C TYR A 396 16.41 7.27 -14.89
N ASN A 397 16.58 8.47 -14.34
CA ASN A 397 17.40 9.51 -14.97
C ASN A 397 18.24 10.24 -13.91
N THR A 398 19.56 10.06 -13.97
CA THR A 398 20.49 10.59 -12.95
C THR A 398 20.48 12.11 -12.83
N SER A 399 20.19 12.83 -13.92
CA SER A 399 20.08 14.29 -13.88
C SER A 399 18.82 14.72 -13.13
N VAL A 400 17.70 14.03 -13.35
CA VAL A 400 16.44 14.25 -12.63
C VAL A 400 16.58 13.86 -11.15
N MET A 401 17.15 12.69 -10.85
CA MET A 401 17.44 12.23 -9.48
C MET A 401 18.24 13.28 -8.68
N ARG A 402 19.29 13.86 -9.28
CA ARG A 402 20.08 14.93 -8.65
C ARG A 402 19.29 16.24 -8.43
N LYS A 403 18.19 16.46 -9.15
CA LYS A 403 17.32 17.65 -9.04
C LYS A 403 16.16 17.48 -8.06
N VAL A 404 15.62 16.26 -7.88
CA VAL A 404 14.52 15.96 -6.94
C VAL A 404 14.98 15.68 -5.50
N LYS A 405 16.26 15.87 -5.20
CA LYS A 405 16.78 15.87 -3.82
C LYS A 405 16.09 16.94 -2.96
N PHE A 406 15.87 16.65 -1.69
CA PHE A 406 15.33 17.61 -0.72
C PHE A 406 16.19 17.69 0.54
N TYR A 407 16.03 18.76 1.30
CA TYR A 407 16.64 18.93 2.61
C TYR A 407 15.57 18.65 3.67
N ASP A 408 15.78 17.62 4.49
CA ASP A 408 14.90 17.37 5.64
C ASP A 408 15.38 18.19 6.83
N GLU A 409 14.50 19.07 7.33
CA GLU A 409 14.78 19.92 8.49
C GLU A 409 14.87 19.11 9.80
N ASN A 410 14.24 17.94 9.87
CA ASN A 410 14.23 17.10 11.07
C ASN A 410 15.56 16.38 11.27
N THR A 411 16.04 15.65 10.25
CA THR A 411 17.37 15.01 10.26
C THR A 411 18.52 15.96 9.96
N ARG A 412 18.24 17.15 9.44
CA ARG A 412 19.20 18.17 8.98
C ARG A 412 20.12 17.68 7.85
N GLN A 413 19.63 16.75 7.03
CA GLN A 413 20.39 16.09 5.98
C GLN A 413 19.76 16.33 4.60
N TRP A 414 20.61 16.29 3.57
CA TRP A 414 20.14 16.20 2.18
C TRP A 414 19.82 14.75 1.86
N TRP A 415 18.56 14.49 1.53
CA TRP A 415 18.11 13.20 1.05
C TRP A 415 18.25 13.17 -0.48
N MET A 416 19.05 12.23 -0.96
CA MET A 416 19.29 11.94 -2.37
C MET A 416 18.55 10.65 -2.73
N PRO A 417 17.89 10.55 -3.90
CA PRO A 417 17.33 9.30 -4.37
C PRO A 417 18.40 8.21 -4.50
N ASP A 418 18.13 7.03 -3.94
CA ASP A 418 19.02 5.86 -4.09
C ASP A 418 18.73 5.08 -5.40
N THR A 419 17.49 5.18 -5.91
CA THR A 419 17.00 4.68 -7.22
C THR A 419 16.10 5.72 -7.90
N GLY A 420 15.64 5.44 -9.13
CA GLY A 420 14.59 6.18 -9.84
C GLY A 420 13.21 5.88 -9.26
N GLY A 421 12.17 5.73 -10.10
CA GLY A 421 11.05 4.85 -9.73
C GLY A 421 11.61 3.42 -9.69
N ALA A 422 11.60 2.74 -10.82
CA ALA A 422 12.30 1.46 -10.97
C ALA A 422 13.85 1.61 -11.09
N ASN A 423 14.60 0.58 -10.69
CA ASN A 423 16.03 0.42 -10.95
C ASN A 423 16.27 -0.08 -12.39
N VAL A 424 16.01 0.80 -13.36
CA VAL A 424 16.14 0.50 -14.79
C VAL A 424 17.55 0.00 -15.19
N PRO A 425 18.67 0.47 -14.62
CA PRO A 425 19.99 -0.14 -14.86
C PRO A 425 20.06 -1.64 -14.53
N ALA A 426 19.51 -2.06 -13.39
CA ALA A 426 19.44 -3.47 -13.00
C ALA A 426 18.52 -4.29 -13.91
N LEU A 427 17.32 -3.76 -14.22
CA LEU A 427 16.39 -4.36 -15.18
C LEU A 427 17.03 -4.53 -16.56
N ASN A 428 17.84 -3.57 -17.01
CA ASN A 428 18.57 -3.67 -18.28
C ASN A 428 19.65 -4.76 -18.27
N GLU A 429 20.31 -5.02 -17.14
CA GLU A 429 21.25 -6.14 -17.02
C GLU A 429 20.52 -7.49 -17.09
N LEU A 430 19.37 -7.63 -16.41
CA LEU A 430 18.50 -8.80 -16.52
C LEU A 430 18.00 -9.03 -17.96
N LEU A 431 17.53 -7.97 -18.62
CA LEU A 431 16.94 -8.01 -19.97
C LEU A 431 17.98 -8.14 -21.10
N SER A 432 19.26 -7.86 -20.81
CA SER A 432 20.36 -7.88 -21.79
C SER A 432 20.50 -9.19 -22.55
N VAL A 433 20.13 -10.33 -21.93
CA VAL A 433 20.25 -11.67 -22.53
C VAL A 433 19.30 -11.91 -23.71
N TRP A 434 18.27 -11.07 -23.87
CA TRP A 434 17.38 -11.04 -25.05
C TRP A 434 17.63 -9.84 -25.95
N GLY A 435 18.73 -9.09 -25.76
CA GLY A 435 19.01 -7.87 -26.53
C GLY A 435 18.04 -6.72 -26.24
N MET A 436 17.37 -6.74 -25.09
CA MET A 436 16.38 -5.73 -24.68
C MET A 436 16.97 -4.74 -23.69
N ALA A 437 16.54 -3.48 -23.76
CA ALA A 437 16.85 -2.46 -22.75
C ALA A 437 15.88 -1.27 -22.83
N PHE A 438 15.62 -0.64 -21.69
CA PHE A 438 14.99 0.67 -21.55
C PHE A 438 16.03 1.82 -21.57
N SER A 439 15.57 3.03 -21.90
CA SER A 439 16.35 4.27 -22.02
C SER A 439 16.41 5.07 -20.72
N ASP A 440 17.33 6.03 -20.64
CA ASP A 440 17.32 7.09 -19.62
C ASP A 440 16.27 8.21 -19.87
N GLY A 441 15.66 8.23 -21.05
CA GLY A 441 14.62 9.19 -21.42
C GLY A 441 13.36 9.04 -20.58
N LEU A 442 12.78 10.17 -20.16
CA LEU A 442 11.65 10.30 -19.24
C LEU A 442 10.49 11.02 -19.93
N TYR A 443 9.34 10.36 -20.05
CA TYR A 443 8.24 10.80 -20.90
C TYR A 443 6.90 10.85 -20.18
N GLU A 444 5.99 11.70 -20.67
CA GLU A 444 4.66 11.85 -20.10
C GLU A 444 3.59 12.29 -21.13
N GLY A 445 2.36 11.84 -20.96
CA GLY A 445 1.19 12.46 -21.59
C GLY A 445 0.05 11.51 -21.97
N ASP A 446 -1.08 12.10 -22.33
CA ASP A 446 -2.23 11.38 -22.88
C ASP A 446 -1.93 10.78 -24.25
N PHE A 447 -2.39 9.56 -24.48
CA PHE A 447 -2.37 8.92 -25.79
C PHE A 447 -3.56 7.95 -25.94
N THR A 448 -3.88 7.57 -27.17
CA THR A 448 -4.87 6.53 -27.46
C THR A 448 -4.19 5.25 -27.95
N MET A 449 -4.70 4.09 -27.52
CA MET A 449 -4.27 2.79 -28.04
C MET A 449 -5.46 1.83 -28.06
N ALA A 450 -5.70 1.20 -29.21
CA ALA A 450 -6.84 0.28 -29.42
C ALA A 450 -8.19 0.82 -28.91
N ASP A 451 -8.53 2.06 -29.28
CA ASP A 451 -9.74 2.80 -28.87
C ASP A 451 -9.90 3.08 -27.36
N HIS A 452 -8.84 2.87 -26.57
CA HIS A 452 -8.80 3.26 -25.15
C HIS A 452 -7.94 4.51 -24.96
N ASP A 453 -8.44 5.44 -24.16
CA ASP A 453 -7.68 6.59 -23.65
C ASP A 453 -6.73 6.13 -22.54
N MET A 454 -5.45 6.48 -22.67
CA MET A 454 -4.40 6.17 -21.70
C MET A 454 -3.66 7.44 -21.29
N TYR A 455 -2.84 7.32 -20.25
CA TYR A 455 -1.90 8.33 -19.81
C TYR A 455 -0.56 7.64 -19.53
N TYR A 456 0.53 8.21 -20.03
CA TYR A 456 1.88 7.81 -19.68
C TYR A 456 2.36 8.71 -18.54
N ALA A 457 2.65 8.18 -17.35
CA ALA A 457 2.99 8.95 -16.16
C ALA A 457 4.47 8.78 -15.80
N SER A 458 5.34 9.66 -16.30
CA SER A 458 6.76 9.65 -15.94
C SER A 458 7.48 8.34 -16.28
N GLY A 459 7.09 7.66 -17.36
CA GLY A 459 7.71 6.40 -17.77
C GLY A 459 8.99 6.54 -18.59
N CYS A 460 9.79 5.48 -18.65
CA CYS A 460 10.95 5.34 -19.54
C CYS A 460 10.52 4.91 -20.97
N SER A 461 11.44 4.92 -21.94
CA SER A 461 11.18 4.38 -23.30
C SER A 461 12.03 3.13 -23.58
N ILE A 462 11.64 2.31 -24.57
CA ILE A 462 12.46 1.17 -24.98
C ILE A 462 13.62 1.68 -25.86
N ALA A 463 14.86 1.39 -25.44
CA ALA A 463 16.09 1.74 -26.13
C ALA A 463 16.61 0.64 -27.05
N ARG A 464 16.43 -0.63 -26.67
CA ARG A 464 16.83 -1.81 -27.46
C ARG A 464 15.72 -2.86 -27.47
N PHE A 465 15.45 -3.44 -28.63
CA PHE A 465 14.49 -4.54 -28.77
C PHE A 465 14.83 -5.42 -29.99
N PRO A 466 14.56 -6.74 -29.97
CA PRO A 466 14.81 -7.64 -31.11
C PRO A 466 14.10 -7.21 -32.40
N GLU A 467 14.76 -7.42 -33.55
CA GLU A 467 14.30 -7.01 -34.89
C GLU A 467 12.99 -7.68 -35.33
N ASP A 468 12.76 -8.91 -34.87
CA ASP A 468 11.55 -9.71 -35.07
C ASP A 468 10.41 -9.37 -34.08
N GLY A 469 10.69 -8.50 -33.11
CA GLY A 469 9.73 -8.00 -32.13
C GLY A 469 8.65 -7.07 -32.72
N ILE A 470 7.57 -6.88 -31.95
CA ILE A 470 6.56 -5.86 -32.19
C ILE A 470 6.80 -4.72 -31.22
N VAL A 471 7.04 -3.51 -31.74
CA VAL A 471 7.23 -2.30 -30.91
C VAL A 471 6.17 -1.27 -31.28
N ILE A 472 5.47 -0.75 -30.27
CA ILE A 472 4.49 0.33 -30.40
C ILE A 472 5.08 1.60 -29.80
N ALA A 473 5.01 2.70 -30.55
CA ALA A 473 5.47 4.00 -30.13
C ALA A 473 4.34 5.04 -30.05
N LYS A 474 4.53 6.10 -29.27
CA LYS A 474 3.57 7.22 -29.16
C LYS A 474 4.32 8.56 -29.17
N SER A 475 3.60 9.64 -29.44
CA SER A 475 4.12 11.00 -29.28
C SER A 475 3.83 11.47 -27.86
N LEU A 476 4.88 11.78 -27.09
CA LEU A 476 4.79 12.10 -25.66
C LEU A 476 5.61 13.36 -25.37
N LYS A 477 5.38 14.00 -24.22
CA LYS A 477 6.20 15.13 -23.75
C LYS A 477 7.50 14.60 -23.15
N ASP A 478 8.60 15.31 -23.40
CA ASP A 478 9.86 15.10 -22.68
C ASP A 478 9.75 15.74 -21.29
N GLN A 479 9.40 14.92 -20.29
CA GLN A 479 9.25 15.38 -18.91
C GLN A 479 10.62 15.53 -18.22
N GLY A 480 11.66 14.85 -18.71
CA GLY A 480 13.05 15.12 -18.29
C GLY A 480 13.46 16.55 -18.60
N LEU A 481 13.16 17.05 -19.80
CA LEU A 481 13.38 18.43 -20.19
C LEU A 481 12.51 19.41 -19.38
N GLU A 482 11.22 19.09 -19.14
CA GLU A 482 10.33 19.90 -18.30
C GLU A 482 10.89 20.04 -16.88
N VAL A 483 11.30 18.93 -16.25
CA VAL A 483 11.87 18.94 -14.90
C VAL A 483 13.22 19.66 -14.86
N LEU A 484 14.12 19.41 -15.81
CA LEU A 484 15.49 19.96 -15.80
C LEU A 484 15.56 21.43 -16.19
N LYS A 485 14.85 21.84 -17.25
CA LYS A 485 14.95 23.19 -17.85
C LYS A 485 13.68 24.05 -17.77
N GLN A 486 12.54 23.49 -17.34
CA GLN A 486 11.23 24.16 -17.42
C GLN A 486 10.77 24.43 -18.86
N GLU A 487 11.29 23.66 -19.82
CA GLU A 487 10.94 23.72 -21.24
C GLU A 487 10.06 22.50 -21.59
N THR A 488 8.92 22.71 -22.24
CA THR A 488 8.07 21.61 -22.73
C THR A 488 8.38 21.32 -24.19
N ALA A 489 8.87 20.11 -24.48
CA ALA A 489 9.01 19.58 -25.83
C ALA A 489 8.14 18.34 -26.01
N VAL A 490 7.67 18.09 -27.24
CA VAL A 490 7.00 16.84 -27.62
C VAL A 490 7.97 16.05 -28.50
N VAL A 491 8.13 14.77 -28.18
CA VAL A 491 8.95 13.81 -28.91
C VAL A 491 8.01 12.84 -29.60
N GLU A 492 8.11 12.75 -30.93
CA GLU A 492 7.35 11.78 -31.71
C GLU A 492 8.05 10.41 -31.71
N GLY A 493 7.28 9.33 -31.85
CA GLY A 493 7.83 7.98 -32.02
C GLY A 493 8.62 7.47 -30.80
N VAL A 494 8.19 7.77 -29.57
CA VAL A 494 8.73 7.21 -28.32
C VAL A 494 8.26 5.75 -28.17
N PRO A 495 9.15 4.73 -28.21
CA PRO A 495 8.77 3.34 -28.00
C PRO A 495 8.34 3.10 -26.55
N ILE A 496 7.11 2.65 -26.32
CA ILE A 496 6.56 2.46 -24.97
C ILE A 496 6.15 1.01 -24.66
N LEU A 497 5.81 0.22 -25.68
CA LEU A 497 5.39 -1.17 -25.53
C LEU A 497 6.13 -2.06 -26.52
N GLY A 498 6.75 -3.13 -26.01
CA GLY A 498 7.43 -4.15 -26.80
C GLY A 498 6.84 -5.54 -26.53
N LEU A 499 6.59 -6.32 -27.58
CA LEU A 499 6.15 -7.73 -27.50
C LEU A 499 7.14 -8.61 -28.27
N TYR A 500 7.65 -9.66 -27.61
CA TYR A 500 8.60 -10.61 -28.17
C TYR A 500 8.20 -12.05 -27.86
N GLN A 501 8.51 -12.96 -28.77
CA GLN A 501 8.30 -14.40 -28.67
C GLN A 501 9.68 -15.03 -28.76
N THR A 502 10.09 -15.85 -27.79
CA THR A 502 11.42 -16.47 -27.89
C THR A 502 11.44 -17.49 -29.05
N PRO A 503 12.60 -17.67 -29.72
CA PRO A 503 12.74 -18.57 -30.86
C PRO A 503 12.83 -20.06 -30.47
N SER A 504 12.86 -20.35 -29.17
CA SER A 504 12.77 -21.69 -28.58
C SER A 504 11.43 -22.33 -28.93
N ASP A 505 11.43 -23.62 -29.33
CA ASP A 505 10.19 -24.36 -29.60
C ASP A 505 9.37 -24.55 -28.31
N GLY A 506 8.12 -24.11 -28.31
CA GLY A 506 7.31 -23.96 -27.09
C GLY A 506 7.79 -22.88 -26.11
N GLY A 507 8.72 -22.03 -26.52
CA GLY A 507 9.31 -20.96 -25.73
C GLY A 507 8.33 -19.85 -25.32
N GLY A 508 8.68 -19.14 -24.26
CA GLY A 508 7.87 -18.12 -23.64
C GLY A 508 7.79 -16.80 -24.42
N ARG A 509 7.08 -15.84 -23.83
CA ARG A 509 6.94 -14.49 -24.37
C ARG A 509 7.40 -13.46 -23.38
N ILE A 510 7.87 -12.34 -23.90
CA ILE A 510 8.30 -11.18 -23.11
C ILE A 510 7.47 -9.98 -23.58
N ALA A 511 6.87 -9.27 -22.63
CA ALA A 511 6.25 -7.98 -22.85
C ALA A 511 6.94 -6.94 -21.96
N LEU A 512 7.33 -5.79 -22.54
CA LEU A 512 7.96 -4.67 -21.84
C LEU A 512 7.10 -3.42 -21.99
N TYR A 513 6.74 -2.80 -20.87
CA TYR A 513 6.08 -1.49 -20.82
C TYR A 513 6.82 -0.59 -19.81
N GLY A 514 7.00 0.68 -20.15
CA GLY A 514 7.90 1.58 -19.41
C GLY A 514 7.25 2.51 -18.39
N ASP A 515 6.00 2.26 -17.97
CA ASP A 515 5.26 3.01 -16.94
C ASP A 515 4.39 2.06 -16.10
N SER A 516 4.59 1.94 -14.78
CA SER A 516 3.73 1.09 -13.92
C SER A 516 2.49 1.81 -13.38
N ASN A 517 2.46 3.14 -13.41
CA ASN A 517 1.47 3.97 -12.72
C ASN A 517 0.02 3.73 -13.21
N CYS A 518 -0.14 3.19 -14.43
CA CYS A 518 -1.46 2.86 -14.99
C CYS A 518 -2.09 1.57 -14.41
N ILE A 519 -1.33 0.76 -13.65
CA ILE A 519 -1.84 -0.37 -12.84
C ILE A 519 -1.75 -0.15 -11.32
N ASP A 520 -1.03 0.87 -10.87
CA ASP A 520 -1.01 1.39 -9.50
C ASP A 520 -2.34 2.10 -9.14
N ASP A 521 -2.72 2.13 -7.86
CA ASP A 521 -3.89 2.81 -7.31
C ASP A 521 -3.54 4.19 -6.70
N SER A 522 -2.25 4.47 -6.44
CA SER A 522 -1.82 5.61 -5.62
C SER A 522 -2.11 6.96 -6.25
N HIS A 523 -1.70 7.14 -7.51
CA HIS A 523 -1.76 8.41 -8.25
C HIS A 523 -2.36 8.26 -9.67
N ARG A 524 -3.04 7.12 -9.92
CA ARG A 524 -3.60 6.75 -11.23
C ARG A 524 -4.53 7.82 -11.81
N GLN A 525 -4.20 8.28 -13.02
CA GLN A 525 -5.08 9.18 -13.78
C GLN A 525 -6.07 8.41 -14.67
N LYS A 526 -5.60 7.34 -15.31
CA LYS A 526 -6.36 6.43 -16.18
C LYS A 526 -5.80 5.02 -15.99
N ASP A 527 -6.66 4.00 -15.93
CA ASP A 527 -6.22 2.62 -15.83
C ASP A 527 -5.84 2.02 -17.19
N CYS A 528 -4.98 1.01 -17.13
CA CYS A 528 -4.56 0.22 -18.28
C CYS A 528 -4.88 -1.27 -18.10
N PHE A 529 -5.90 -1.62 -17.31
CA PHE A 529 -6.26 -3.02 -17.05
C PHE A 529 -6.61 -3.79 -18.32
N TRP A 530 -7.23 -3.13 -19.31
CA TRP A 530 -7.46 -3.69 -20.64
C TRP A 530 -6.15 -4.11 -21.35
N MET A 531 -5.07 -3.34 -21.14
CA MET A 531 -3.76 -3.63 -21.72
C MET A 531 -3.12 -4.78 -20.96
N LEU A 532 -3.19 -4.79 -19.62
CA LEU A 532 -2.72 -5.93 -18.81
C LEU A 532 -3.43 -7.23 -19.23
N ASP A 533 -4.73 -7.22 -19.48
CA ASP A 533 -5.47 -8.36 -20.01
C ASP A 533 -4.97 -8.78 -21.40
N ALA A 534 -4.68 -7.82 -22.28
CA ALA A 534 -4.13 -8.09 -23.61
C ALA A 534 -2.70 -8.70 -23.52
N LEU A 535 -1.86 -8.22 -22.61
CA LEU A 535 -0.54 -8.80 -22.34
C LEU A 535 -0.65 -10.21 -21.74
N LEU A 536 -1.60 -10.44 -20.83
CA LEU A 536 -1.84 -11.77 -20.26
C LEU A 536 -2.46 -12.76 -21.26
N GLN A 537 -3.23 -12.30 -22.24
CA GLN A 537 -3.67 -13.13 -23.36
C GLN A 537 -2.49 -13.52 -24.27
N TYR A 538 -1.60 -12.55 -24.56
CA TYR A 538 -0.37 -12.79 -25.31
C TYR A 538 0.52 -13.83 -24.60
N THR A 539 0.89 -13.57 -23.35
CA THR A 539 1.79 -14.44 -22.58
C THR A 539 1.17 -15.80 -22.28
N SER A 540 -0.03 -15.85 -21.68
CA SER A 540 -0.58 -17.08 -21.11
C SER A 540 -1.31 -17.98 -22.12
N TYR A 541 -1.81 -17.45 -23.24
CA TYR A 541 -2.64 -18.19 -24.21
C TYR A 541 -2.04 -18.31 -25.60
N SER A 542 -0.87 -17.72 -25.87
CA SER A 542 -0.27 -17.69 -27.21
C SER A 542 -1.10 -16.97 -28.26
N MET A 543 -1.89 -15.98 -27.83
CA MET A 543 -2.78 -15.20 -28.69
C MET A 543 -2.30 -13.75 -28.75
N THR A 544 -1.70 -13.32 -29.85
CA THR A 544 -1.36 -11.90 -30.04
C THR A 544 -2.66 -11.10 -30.28
N PRO A 545 -3.05 -10.17 -29.37
CA PRO A 545 -4.34 -9.50 -29.48
C PRO A 545 -4.39 -8.62 -30.74
N PRO A 546 -5.46 -8.71 -31.56
CA PRO A 546 -5.57 -7.90 -32.79
C PRO A 546 -5.46 -6.40 -32.53
N SER A 547 -5.89 -5.93 -31.36
CA SER A 547 -5.74 -4.57 -30.84
C SER A 547 -4.29 -4.07 -30.79
N LEU A 548 -3.34 -4.94 -30.45
CA LEU A 548 -1.91 -4.61 -30.40
C LEU A 548 -1.23 -4.81 -31.76
N VAL A 549 -1.66 -5.81 -32.54
CA VAL A 549 -1.08 -6.12 -33.87
C VAL A 549 -1.41 -5.07 -34.94
N HIS A 550 -2.66 -4.59 -34.97
CA HIS A 550 -3.14 -3.66 -36.01
C HIS A 550 -2.98 -2.18 -35.61
N SER A 551 -2.24 -1.90 -34.54
CA SER A 551 -1.95 -0.53 -34.12
C SER A 551 -1.20 0.23 -35.21
N HIS A 552 -1.79 1.31 -35.72
CA HIS A 552 -1.15 2.24 -36.67
C HIS A 552 0.13 2.89 -36.12
N SER A 553 0.47 2.68 -34.84
CA SER A 553 1.64 3.23 -34.18
C SER A 553 2.79 2.21 -34.01
N ARG A 554 2.80 1.11 -34.79
CA ARG A 554 3.94 0.18 -34.84
C ARG A 554 5.15 0.84 -35.50
N VAL A 555 6.32 0.69 -34.89
CA VAL A 555 7.61 1.19 -35.41
C VAL A 555 8.61 0.04 -35.60
N ALA A 556 9.73 0.32 -36.27
CA ALA A 556 10.87 -0.59 -36.28
C ALA A 556 11.46 -0.73 -34.86
N PRO A 557 11.87 -1.94 -34.43
CA PRO A 557 12.55 -2.14 -33.17
C PRO A 557 13.83 -1.27 -33.05
N PRO A 558 14.04 -0.58 -31.91
CA PRO A 558 15.21 0.28 -31.73
C PRO A 558 16.47 -0.56 -31.48
N THR A 559 17.58 -0.15 -32.08
CA THR A 559 18.89 -0.83 -31.99
C THR A 559 19.79 -0.30 -30.86
N GLY A 560 19.38 0.79 -30.19
CA GLY A 560 20.11 1.41 -29.08
C GLY A 560 21.24 2.35 -29.46
N THR A 561 21.31 2.82 -30.71
CA THR A 561 22.21 3.92 -31.12
C THR A 561 21.65 5.30 -30.77
N ASP A 562 20.33 5.46 -30.85
CA ASP A 562 19.67 6.78 -30.87
C ASP A 562 19.06 7.17 -29.50
N ARG A 563 19.10 6.25 -28.53
CA ARG A 563 18.53 6.40 -27.18
C ARG A 563 19.58 5.99 -26.15
N PRO A 564 20.00 6.86 -25.21
CA PRO A 564 20.99 6.50 -24.21
C PRO A 564 20.43 5.44 -23.25
N LEU A 565 21.31 4.61 -22.70
CA LEU A 565 21.00 3.71 -21.59
C LEU A 565 21.24 4.44 -20.27
N PRO A 566 20.41 4.20 -19.23
CA PRO A 566 20.62 4.78 -17.91
C PRO A 566 21.88 4.21 -17.27
N GLN A 567 22.61 5.07 -16.57
CA GLN A 567 23.79 4.72 -15.77
C GLN A 567 23.44 4.80 -14.29
N ARG A 568 23.96 3.89 -13.45
CA ARG A 568 23.76 3.95 -11.99
C ARG A 568 24.27 5.29 -11.43
N LEU A 569 23.59 5.83 -10.41
CA LEU A 569 23.92 7.15 -9.87
C LEU A 569 25.20 7.09 -9.03
N GLU A 570 26.24 7.81 -9.46
CA GLU A 570 27.49 7.92 -8.70
C GLU A 570 27.25 8.43 -7.27
N GLY A 571 27.73 7.66 -6.28
CA GLY A 571 27.60 7.98 -4.87
C GLY A 571 26.23 7.66 -4.27
N ASN A 572 25.41 6.81 -4.90
CA ASN A 572 24.22 6.26 -4.28
C ASN A 572 24.56 5.30 -3.13
N HIS A 573 23.58 5.02 -2.27
CA HIS A 573 23.73 4.20 -1.07
C HIS A 573 22.78 2.99 -1.05
N LEU A 574 22.27 2.58 -2.21
CA LEU A 574 21.35 1.45 -2.39
C LEU A 574 21.82 0.17 -1.65
N TYR A 575 23.14 -0.08 -1.58
CA TYR A 575 23.75 -1.19 -0.84
C TYR A 575 23.41 -1.25 0.68
N ARG A 576 22.93 -0.15 1.27
CA ARG A 576 22.46 -0.12 2.67
C ARG A 576 21.12 -0.83 2.86
N TYR A 577 20.35 -0.94 1.79
CA TYR A 577 18.94 -1.36 1.79
C TYR A 577 18.73 -2.60 0.91
N SER A 578 19.61 -2.78 -0.07
CA SER A 578 19.62 -3.88 -1.01
C SER A 578 19.81 -5.25 -0.33
N LYS A 579 18.95 -6.18 -0.74
CA LYS A 579 19.02 -7.63 -0.47
C LYS A 579 20.12 -8.32 -1.27
N VAL A 580 20.66 -7.65 -2.31
CA VAL A 580 21.62 -8.20 -3.28
C VAL A 580 23.01 -7.58 -3.16
N LEU A 581 23.13 -6.30 -2.80
CA LEU A 581 24.41 -5.60 -2.63
C LEU A 581 24.83 -5.48 -1.16
N GLU A 582 26.14 -5.55 -0.91
CA GLU A 582 26.77 -5.21 0.37
C GLU A 582 27.84 -4.11 0.26
N ALA A 583 28.09 -3.45 1.40
CA ALA A 583 29.10 -2.41 1.51
C ALA A 583 30.51 -3.00 1.36
N HIS A 584 31.34 -2.37 0.52
CA HIS A 584 32.74 -2.75 0.33
C HIS A 584 33.66 -1.52 0.31
N LEU A 585 34.97 -1.74 0.43
CA LEU A 585 35.99 -0.71 0.20
C LEU A 585 36.12 -0.44 -1.30
N GLY A 586 35.40 0.57 -1.78
CA GLY A 586 35.23 0.88 -3.21
C GLY A 586 33.77 0.73 -3.62
N ASP A 587 33.54 0.18 -4.80
CA ASP A 587 32.18 -0.08 -5.30
C ASP A 587 31.49 -1.22 -4.51
N PRO A 588 30.15 -1.16 -4.32
CA PRO A 588 29.38 -2.23 -3.70
C PRO A 588 29.58 -3.58 -4.41
N LYS A 589 29.51 -4.67 -3.65
CA LYS A 589 29.64 -6.03 -4.20
C LYS A 589 28.35 -6.82 -4.06
N PRO A 590 28.05 -7.75 -4.99
CA PRO A 590 27.00 -8.73 -4.79
C PRO A 590 27.28 -9.58 -3.54
N ARG A 591 26.25 -9.74 -2.71
CA ARG A 591 26.16 -10.73 -1.65
C ARG A 591 26.18 -12.14 -2.25
N PRO A 592 26.48 -13.19 -1.46
CA PRO A 592 26.18 -14.55 -1.89
C PRO A 592 24.66 -14.73 -2.03
N LEU A 593 24.23 -15.42 -3.10
CA LEU A 593 22.83 -15.81 -3.32
C LEU A 593 22.30 -16.54 -2.06
N PRO A 594 21.21 -16.05 -1.43
CA PRO A 594 20.68 -16.68 -0.23
C PRO A 594 20.05 -18.04 -0.56
N ALA A 595 20.12 -18.97 0.39
CA ALA A 595 19.42 -20.23 0.28
C ALA A 595 17.90 -20.01 0.22
N CYS A 596 17.22 -20.72 -0.68
CA CYS A 596 15.78 -20.61 -0.84
C CYS A 596 15.03 -20.97 0.46
N PRO A 597 13.95 -20.23 0.81
CA PRO A 597 13.26 -20.41 2.08
C PRO A 597 12.57 -21.79 2.14
N HIS A 598 13.19 -22.72 2.86
CA HIS A 598 12.66 -24.07 3.06
C HIS A 598 11.69 -24.10 4.25
N LEU A 599 10.39 -24.16 3.97
CA LEU A 599 9.37 -24.34 5.00
C LEU A 599 9.49 -25.70 5.69
N SER A 600 9.69 -25.67 7.01
CA SER A 600 9.65 -26.86 7.86
C SER A 600 8.20 -27.15 8.24
N TRP A 601 7.56 -28.05 7.48
CA TRP A 601 6.18 -28.46 7.71
C TRP A 601 6.01 -29.09 9.10
N ALA A 602 5.01 -28.62 9.86
CA ALA A 602 4.73 -29.13 11.19
C ALA A 602 4.23 -30.57 11.10
N LYS A 603 4.81 -31.46 11.91
CA LYS A 603 4.33 -32.85 12.02
C LYS A 603 2.89 -32.85 12.55
N PRO A 604 1.89 -33.31 11.79
CA PRO A 604 0.50 -33.22 12.21
C PRO A 604 0.22 -34.15 13.40
N GLN A 605 -0.57 -33.66 14.34
CA GLN A 605 -1.18 -34.44 15.42
C GLN A 605 -2.69 -34.53 15.16
N PRO A 606 -3.15 -35.48 14.33
CA PRO A 606 -4.53 -35.51 13.85
C PRO A 606 -5.52 -35.83 14.97
N LEU A 607 -6.68 -35.17 14.92
CA LEU A 607 -7.80 -35.37 15.84
C LEU A 607 -8.97 -36.07 15.15
N ASN A 608 -9.46 -37.15 15.76
CA ASN A 608 -10.67 -37.88 15.36
C ASN A 608 -11.95 -37.24 15.95
N GLU A 609 -11.94 -35.92 16.12
CA GLU A 609 -13.01 -35.14 16.73
C GLU A 609 -13.53 -34.10 15.74
N THR A 610 -14.83 -33.79 15.81
CA THR A 610 -15.43 -32.75 14.99
C THR A 610 -15.03 -31.36 15.50
N ALA A 611 -14.59 -30.47 14.59
CA ALA A 611 -14.30 -29.08 14.88
C ALA A 611 -15.49 -28.39 15.62
N PRO A 612 -15.29 -27.83 16.82
CA PRO A 612 -16.34 -27.13 17.54
C PRO A 612 -16.95 -25.96 16.73
N SER A 613 -18.28 -25.89 16.72
CA SER A 613 -19.05 -24.97 15.86
C SER A 613 -18.88 -23.48 16.20
N ASN A 614 -18.29 -23.16 17.36
CA ASN A 614 -18.02 -21.81 17.85
C ASN A 614 -16.59 -21.33 17.58
N LEU A 615 -15.68 -22.15 17.03
CA LEU A 615 -14.29 -21.76 16.79
C LEU A 615 -14.13 -20.58 15.82
N TRP A 616 -15.04 -20.45 14.85
CA TRP A 616 -14.96 -19.54 13.70
C TRP A 616 -15.67 -18.18 13.93
N LYS A 617 -15.97 -17.84 15.18
CA LYS A 617 -16.50 -16.53 15.57
C LYS A 617 -15.40 -15.73 16.24
N HIS A 618 -15.58 -14.40 16.36
CA HIS A 618 -14.71 -13.55 17.18
C HIS A 618 -14.64 -14.14 18.60
N GLN A 619 -13.51 -14.77 18.91
CA GLN A 619 -13.35 -15.50 20.16
C GLN A 619 -13.16 -14.53 21.31
N LYS A 620 -13.99 -14.70 22.33
CA LYS A 620 -13.84 -14.04 23.64
C LYS A 620 -12.52 -14.53 24.27
N LEU A 621 -11.88 -13.70 25.10
CA LEU A 621 -10.71 -14.12 25.86
C LEU A 621 -11.03 -15.38 26.68
N LEU A 622 -10.09 -16.31 26.77
CA LEU A 622 -10.31 -17.65 27.37
C LEU A 622 -10.81 -17.57 28.82
N SER A 623 -10.46 -16.51 29.55
CA SER A 623 -10.92 -16.27 30.93
C SER A 623 -12.30 -15.61 31.05
N VAL A 624 -12.97 -15.20 29.96
CA VAL A 624 -14.17 -14.33 30.02
C VAL A 624 -15.35 -14.89 29.21
N ASP A 625 -16.36 -15.37 29.93
CA ASP A 625 -17.66 -15.73 29.35
C ASP A 625 -18.62 -14.53 29.38
N LEU A 626 -18.58 -13.70 28.34
CA LEU A 626 -19.45 -12.50 28.22
C LEU A 626 -20.95 -12.81 28.27
N ASP A 627 -21.41 -14.05 28.05
CA ASP A 627 -22.84 -14.36 28.10
C ASP A 627 -23.33 -14.56 29.55
N LYS A 628 -22.40 -14.68 30.51
CA LYS A 628 -22.66 -14.75 31.96
C LYS A 628 -22.37 -13.43 32.70
N VAL A 629 -21.78 -12.44 32.05
CA VAL A 629 -21.47 -11.15 32.71
C VAL A 629 -22.72 -10.26 32.69
N ALA A 630 -23.31 -10.07 33.87
CA ALA A 630 -24.45 -9.16 34.02
C ALA A 630 -24.10 -7.75 33.53
N LEU A 631 -24.96 -7.18 32.67
CA LEU A 631 -24.87 -5.77 32.31
C LEU A 631 -25.20 -4.92 33.55
N PRO A 632 -24.33 -4.00 33.99
CA PRO A 632 -24.74 -2.99 34.95
C PRO A 632 -25.90 -2.19 34.35
N ASN A 633 -26.89 -1.85 35.19
CA ASN A 633 -28.15 -1.27 34.75
C ASN A 633 -28.01 0.23 34.42
N VAL A 634 -27.18 0.54 33.42
CA VAL A 634 -26.91 1.89 32.93
C VAL A 634 -28.10 2.34 32.08
N ARG A 635 -28.87 3.30 32.59
CA ARG A 635 -29.97 3.91 31.84
C ARG A 635 -29.43 4.49 30.52
N PRO A 636 -30.02 4.17 29.35
CA PRO A 636 -29.55 4.69 28.07
C PRO A 636 -29.85 6.19 27.96
N TYR A 637 -28.87 7.02 28.31
CA TYR A 637 -28.92 8.44 27.99
C TYR A 637 -28.62 8.62 26.50
N ARG A 638 -29.65 8.83 25.67
CA ARG A 638 -29.49 9.34 24.30
C ARG A 638 -29.25 10.85 24.37
N PRO A 639 -28.03 11.37 24.12
CA PRO A 639 -27.88 12.80 23.86
C PRO A 639 -28.63 13.15 22.57
N GLN A 640 -29.55 14.12 22.64
CA GLN A 640 -30.18 14.66 21.44
C GLN A 640 -29.15 15.52 20.69
N VAL A 641 -28.43 14.91 19.75
CA VAL A 641 -27.65 15.66 18.77
C VAL A 641 -28.62 16.26 17.76
N ARG A 642 -28.77 17.59 17.77
CA ARG A 642 -29.48 18.30 16.70
C ARG A 642 -28.69 18.15 15.38
N PRO A 643 -29.34 17.86 14.24
CA PRO A 643 -28.69 18.00 12.94
C PRO A 643 -28.20 19.44 12.77
N LEU A 644 -26.93 19.61 12.39
CA LEU A 644 -26.43 20.91 11.96
C LEU A 644 -26.90 21.15 10.52
N SER A 645 -27.29 22.39 10.22
CA SER A 645 -27.75 22.77 8.89
C SER A 645 -26.58 22.83 7.90
N PRO A 646 -26.78 22.56 6.58
CA PRO A 646 -25.71 22.68 5.60
C PRO A 646 -25.31 24.16 5.44
N GLY A 647 -24.05 24.52 5.70
CA GLY A 647 -23.57 25.88 5.42
C GLY A 647 -22.25 26.32 6.10
N GLU A 648 -21.92 25.82 7.29
CA GLU A 648 -20.79 26.33 8.07
C GLU A 648 -19.53 25.45 8.00
N SER A 649 -18.94 25.35 6.80
CA SER A 649 -17.62 24.71 6.58
C SER A 649 -16.54 25.75 6.27
N GLY A 650 -16.19 26.58 7.26
CA GLY A 650 -15.05 27.51 7.18
C GLY A 650 -13.72 26.82 7.45
N ALA A 651 -13.07 26.29 6.41
CA ALA A 651 -11.70 25.81 6.50
C ALA A 651 -10.70 26.97 6.43
N TRP A 652 -9.73 27.00 7.35
CA TRP A 652 -8.57 27.90 7.30
C TRP A 652 -7.32 27.18 7.78
N ASP A 653 -6.18 27.58 7.21
CA ASP A 653 -4.95 26.80 7.12
C ASP A 653 -4.19 26.64 8.44
N ILE A 654 -3.48 25.51 8.54
CA ILE A 654 -2.42 25.28 9.53
C ILE A 654 -1.11 25.17 8.74
N PRO A 655 -0.08 25.98 9.02
CA PRO A 655 1.22 25.82 8.37
C PRO A 655 1.85 24.49 8.84
N GLY A 656 2.16 23.61 7.89
CA GLY A 656 2.76 22.29 8.14
C GLY A 656 1.83 21.08 7.99
N GLY A 657 0.57 21.26 7.56
CA GLY A 657 -0.30 20.15 7.17
C GLY A 657 -0.46 20.06 5.64
N ILE A 658 -0.15 18.91 5.05
CA ILE A 658 -0.36 18.67 3.61
C ILE A 658 -1.88 18.64 3.35
N MET A 659 -2.34 19.51 2.47
CA MET A 659 -3.74 19.58 2.04
C MET A 659 -4.01 18.51 0.96
N PRO A 660 -4.91 17.53 1.18
CA PRO A 660 -5.45 16.75 0.07
C PRO A 660 -6.29 17.68 -0.83
N GLY A 661 -6.05 17.61 -2.14
CA GLY A 661 -6.77 18.44 -3.11
C GLY A 661 -8.28 18.24 -3.04
N ARG A 662 -9.04 19.34 -3.12
CA ARG A 662 -10.51 19.30 -3.17
C ARG A 662 -10.99 18.56 -4.44
N TYR A 663 -11.34 17.29 -4.29
CA TYR A 663 -12.20 16.60 -5.24
C TYR A 663 -13.65 16.65 -4.72
N ASN A 664 -14.51 17.37 -5.44
CA ASN A 664 -15.91 17.54 -5.04
C ASN A 664 -16.69 16.22 -5.17
N GLN A 665 -17.34 15.79 -4.09
CA GLN A 665 -18.08 14.53 -4.02
C GLN A 665 -19.58 14.67 -4.36
N GLU A 666 -19.99 15.76 -5.03
CA GLU A 666 -21.39 16.02 -5.41
C GLU A 666 -21.56 16.53 -6.85
N VAL A 667 -21.43 15.63 -7.83
CA VAL A 667 -21.84 15.89 -9.23
C VAL A 667 -22.74 14.75 -9.74
N GLY A 668 -23.82 14.46 -8.98
CA GLY A 668 -24.78 13.40 -9.30
C GLY A 668 -26.26 13.81 -9.30
N GLN A 669 -26.64 14.87 -8.57
CA GLN A 669 -28.08 15.25 -8.42
C GLN A 669 -28.38 16.74 -8.64
N THR A 670 -27.38 17.60 -8.79
CA THR A 670 -27.54 19.06 -8.92
C THR A 670 -27.57 19.57 -10.37
N ILE A 671 -27.15 18.75 -11.34
CA ILE A 671 -27.07 19.08 -12.77
C ILE A 671 -28.39 19.67 -13.34
N PRO A 672 -29.59 19.09 -13.13
CA PRO A 672 -30.80 19.62 -13.76
C PRO A 672 -31.20 21.01 -13.24
N VAL A 673 -30.88 21.35 -11.99
CA VAL A 673 -31.28 22.64 -11.38
C VAL A 673 -30.38 23.78 -11.85
N PHE A 674 -29.05 23.58 -11.88
CA PHE A 674 -28.13 24.60 -12.37
C PHE A 674 -28.23 24.82 -13.88
N ALA A 675 -28.52 23.77 -14.67
CA ALA A 675 -28.83 23.92 -16.09
C ALA A 675 -30.10 24.77 -16.32
N PHE A 676 -31.15 24.56 -15.51
CA PHE A 676 -32.40 25.35 -15.60
C PHE A 676 -32.21 26.82 -15.21
N LEU A 677 -31.46 27.09 -14.13
CA LEU A 677 -31.12 28.45 -13.71
C LEU A 677 -30.24 29.16 -14.74
N GLY A 678 -29.24 28.46 -15.30
CA GLY A 678 -28.41 28.98 -16.39
C GLY A 678 -29.22 29.35 -17.63
N ALA A 679 -30.14 28.46 -18.05
CA ALA A 679 -31.05 28.74 -19.16
C ALA A 679 -31.95 29.96 -18.91
N MET A 680 -32.46 30.15 -17.69
CA MET A 680 -33.27 31.32 -17.31
C MET A 680 -32.47 32.63 -17.28
N VAL A 681 -31.21 32.59 -16.87
CA VAL A 681 -30.30 33.76 -16.93
C VAL A 681 -29.98 34.13 -18.37
N VAL A 682 -29.76 33.15 -19.25
CA VAL A 682 -29.56 33.41 -20.70
C VAL A 682 -30.83 33.95 -21.35
N LEU A 683 -32.01 33.38 -21.06
CA LEU A 683 -33.30 33.86 -21.56
C LEU A 683 -33.58 35.31 -21.13
N SER A 684 -33.38 35.62 -19.85
CA SER A 684 -33.57 36.99 -19.33
C SER A 684 -32.55 37.97 -19.92
N PHE A 685 -31.30 37.57 -20.16
CA PHE A 685 -30.32 38.39 -20.89
C PHE A 685 -30.79 38.70 -22.32
N PHE A 686 -31.29 37.71 -23.06
CA PHE A 686 -31.83 37.93 -24.41
C PHE A 686 -33.08 38.81 -24.41
N VAL A 687 -34.00 38.66 -23.44
CA VAL A 687 -35.16 39.53 -23.28
C VAL A 687 -34.75 40.98 -22.97
N VAL A 688 -33.71 41.20 -22.15
CA VAL A 688 -33.15 42.53 -21.86
C VAL A 688 -32.47 43.15 -23.09
N GLN A 689 -31.79 42.36 -23.92
CA GLN A 689 -31.21 42.85 -25.18
C GLN A 689 -32.29 43.23 -26.21
N LEU A 690 -33.32 42.39 -26.37
CA LEU A 690 -34.44 42.63 -27.30
C LEU A 690 -35.31 43.83 -26.89
N THR A 691 -35.44 44.11 -25.60
CA THR A 691 -36.14 45.30 -25.10
C THR A 691 -35.29 46.57 -25.21
N LYS A 692 -33.97 46.51 -24.95
CA LYS A 692 -33.05 47.64 -25.20
C LYS A 692 -32.97 48.03 -26.68
N ALA A 693 -33.07 47.08 -27.61
CA ALA A 693 -33.06 47.33 -29.05
C ALA A 693 -34.23 48.20 -29.55
N LYS A 694 -35.32 48.34 -28.79
CA LYS A 694 -36.53 49.08 -29.21
C LYS A 694 -36.60 50.55 -28.76
N SER A 695 -35.61 51.10 -28.04
CA SER A 695 -35.69 52.50 -27.59
C SER A 695 -34.36 53.28 -27.59
N LYS A 696 -34.08 54.04 -28.66
CA LYS A 696 -33.97 55.53 -28.65
C LYS A 696 -33.49 56.12 -30.01
N PRO A 697 -33.67 57.43 -30.28
CA PRO A 697 -33.83 57.95 -31.65
C PRO A 697 -32.57 58.59 -32.30
N LYS A 698 -32.76 59.10 -33.53
CA LYS A 698 -31.73 59.58 -34.47
C LYS A 698 -30.97 60.87 -34.05
N ARG A 699 -29.63 60.76 -34.03
CA ARG A 699 -28.60 61.60 -34.73
C ARG A 699 -28.57 63.14 -34.56
N LYS A 700 -27.41 63.69 -34.15
CA LYS A 700 -26.80 64.96 -34.65
C LYS A 700 -25.26 64.95 -34.49
N LYS A 701 -24.53 65.70 -35.34
CA LYS A 701 -23.05 65.94 -35.40
C LYS A 701 -22.80 67.49 -35.33
N PRO A 702 -21.57 68.05 -35.50
CA PRO A 702 -20.34 67.98 -34.67
C PRO A 702 -19.64 69.38 -34.46
N ARG A 703 -18.55 69.47 -33.66
CA ARG A 703 -17.29 70.30 -33.85
C ARG A 703 -16.45 70.34 -32.55
N VAL A 704 -15.17 69.91 -32.51
CA VAL A 704 -13.88 70.51 -32.95
C VAL A 704 -13.25 71.55 -31.99
N LYS A 705 -12.09 71.21 -31.40
CA LYS A 705 -10.82 72.00 -31.39
C LYS A 705 -9.62 71.15 -30.92
N ARG A 706 -8.39 71.60 -31.23
CA ARG A 706 -7.04 70.99 -31.11
C ARG A 706 -6.02 72.17 -31.03
N PRO A 707 -4.69 71.99 -30.87
CA PRO A 707 -3.91 71.38 -29.78
C PRO A 707 -2.74 72.29 -29.27
N THR A 708 -1.95 71.79 -28.31
CA THR A 708 -0.55 72.23 -28.04
C THR A 708 0.38 71.03 -27.73
N TYR A 709 1.59 71.25 -27.21
CA TYR A 709 2.84 70.77 -27.85
C TYR A 709 4.08 70.80 -26.93
N LEU A 710 5.23 70.30 -27.43
CA LEU A 710 6.62 70.33 -26.88
C LEU A 710 6.88 69.37 -25.69
N GLN A 711 7.87 68.44 -25.74
CA GLN A 711 9.37 68.54 -25.77
C GLN A 711 9.98 69.04 -24.43
N GLN A 712 11.15 68.58 -23.91
CA GLN A 712 12.03 67.41 -24.18
C GLN A 712 13.12 67.28 -23.06
N GLN A 713 13.54 66.05 -22.72
CA GLN A 713 14.83 65.56 -22.12
C GLN A 713 15.64 66.27 -21.00
N SER A 714 16.22 65.40 -20.13
CA SER A 714 17.55 65.49 -19.46
C SER A 714 17.73 66.51 -18.29
N THR A 715 18.70 66.42 -17.36
CA THR A 715 20.00 65.68 -17.26
C THR A 715 20.34 65.21 -15.81
N THR A 716 21.43 64.44 -15.69
CA THR A 716 22.11 63.87 -14.51
C THR A 716 22.82 64.84 -13.54
N SER A 717 23.04 64.43 -12.28
CA SER A 717 24.20 64.83 -11.43
C SER A 717 24.48 63.83 -10.29
N SER A 718 25.71 63.82 -9.73
CA SER A 718 26.28 62.74 -8.91
C SER A 718 26.76 63.12 -7.49
N SER A 719 26.86 62.09 -6.62
CA SER A 719 27.89 61.87 -5.56
C SER A 719 28.09 62.84 -4.36
N SER A 720 28.00 62.30 -3.13
CA SER A 720 28.79 62.76 -1.95
C SER A 720 28.86 61.77 -0.74
N THR A 721 30.00 61.10 -0.60
CA THR A 721 30.85 60.84 0.60
C THR A 721 30.29 60.74 2.06
N THR A 722 30.34 59.51 2.62
CA THR A 722 31.08 58.98 3.81
C THR A 722 31.19 59.70 5.20
N ILE A 723 31.44 58.86 6.25
CA ILE A 723 31.96 59.09 7.65
C ILE A 723 30.83 59.04 8.72
N THR A 724 30.88 58.33 9.88
CA THR A 724 31.96 57.93 10.82
C THR A 724 31.79 56.53 11.49
N THR A 725 32.81 56.08 12.24
CA THR A 725 32.99 54.76 12.92
C THR A 725 32.75 54.74 14.44
N HIS A 726 32.55 53.56 15.08
CA HIS A 726 33.25 53.16 16.34
C HIS A 726 33.12 51.66 16.78
N THR A 727 34.28 51.05 17.09
CA THR A 727 34.67 49.94 18.01
C THR A 727 33.65 49.29 18.99
N GLY A 728 33.74 48.02 19.45
CA GLY A 728 34.67 46.88 19.21
C GLY A 728 34.77 45.85 20.38
N LYS A 729 35.54 44.75 20.19
CA LYS A 729 36.08 43.71 21.16
C LYS A 729 35.36 42.35 21.40
N ASN A 730 36.12 41.26 21.14
CA ASN A 730 36.06 39.91 21.77
C ASN A 730 36.98 39.84 23.01
N PRO A 731 36.88 38.79 23.87
CA PRO A 731 37.86 37.65 23.89
C PRO A 731 37.17 36.25 23.94
N THR A 732 37.67 35.19 23.28
CA THR A 732 38.55 34.08 23.79
C THR A 732 38.17 33.49 25.16
N VAL A 733 38.16 32.17 25.40
CA VAL A 733 38.98 31.05 24.84
C VAL A 733 38.09 29.87 24.42
#